data_AF-A0A948RG59-F1
#
_entry.id   AF-A0A948RG59-F1
#
_cell.length_a   1.000
_cell.length_b   1.000
_cell.length_c   1.000
_cell.angle_alpha   90.00
_cell.angle_beta   90.00
_cell.angle_gamma   90.00
#
_symmetry.space_group_name_H-M   'P 1'
#
loop_
_entity.id
_entity.type
_entity.pdbx_description
1 polymer ?
#
loop_
_entity_poly.entity_id
_entity_poly.type
_entity_poly.pdbx_seq_one_letter_code
_entity_poly.pdbx_strand_id
1 'polypeptide(L)'
;MARLDGGAGLVLILGPNLISAEVEALLGFPVSLELHEDAVSLTALTGISDPLLSEIIWNGAPQVRERHAVMTPVSALQPLVIGYEDNSWVLWSTIGGKAFIFNAFLSDDFNPQIQEWAYYNYLIYHLTARAAGRTPLSFADYPASPVPHAAERNILLAVMGLMLITAFSAFFFVRRYSLKHPEELDKIVSDRSRFEVREAKTEWEEVGFHRPLAGFLVALSIGLVLFIPLIIYQNLILPTYILPSAQALGIWGRVVQFFNLAWAFFDMGTSIAFIKYLSEHRVHDPKKGIQYGQVFVWWQILSGAVQVMLVVALASTLAPRSAYALYAWSVIIHALIQIPGCYQVMRHALTGFQRLDYSRFLDIGLNVIFPMLVQPIFVGAMFYWGRTHPVFGGAMGGLLGLGMAAYAAELLTFSLGWWLYRRVGYNARILFLAHFDWQVVKTSFRFGVFEMLGSAAWSFGQAMEIAITQARLINYAEIWGNWGMAQNFIFAFNVTQTLNDGVMPAISEAFSSGKRLLSQYYTVMAYKYNGLVSAFLAAVLLAIAPRFIIGSTGVEFERAALYVIPLTLWGAVQYPSWVGDNVQLGSNKPYLKSILVFSEQIIRLVLAWILLARFQVTALIIAYFVGLFAKGIAAYIINHKVCYPQRFYLWQSLIAPLLAGAAHYGLLWWVTGYIWKGDQITSVLIFFIGVLPSFPVYMFLYGLFGGWDEATLAELGEAAALTGGVRGLARWGIYAPTALGARISPLNGRFPITIRAAAMEEARMLTEEKVKL
;
A
#
# COMPACT_ATOMS: atom_id res chain seq x y z
N MET A 1 33.88 -10.43 -44.53
CA MET A 1 33.57 -11.25 -45.72
C MET A 1 34.16 -12.66 -45.65
N ALA A 2 35.46 -12.91 -45.87
CA ALA A 2 36.01 -14.28 -46.03
C ALA A 2 35.62 -15.34 -44.96
N ARG A 3 35.40 -14.95 -43.68
CA ARG A 3 34.89 -15.87 -42.63
C ARG A 3 33.38 -16.10 -42.68
N LEU A 4 32.60 -15.06 -43.00
CA LEU A 4 31.15 -15.15 -43.22
C LEU A 4 30.84 -16.01 -44.46
N ASP A 5 31.58 -15.77 -45.54
CA ASP A 5 31.50 -16.56 -46.78
C ASP A 5 31.96 -18.01 -46.56
N GLY A 6 32.89 -18.22 -45.62
CA GLY A 6 33.32 -19.54 -45.13
C GLY A 6 32.36 -20.20 -44.14
N GLY A 7 31.20 -19.62 -43.85
CA GLY A 7 30.14 -20.22 -43.02
C GLY A 7 30.15 -19.85 -41.54
N ALA A 8 30.95 -18.86 -41.10
CA ALA A 8 30.93 -18.36 -39.73
C ALA A 8 29.65 -17.55 -39.44
N GLY A 9 29.11 -17.69 -38.23
CA GLY A 9 27.99 -16.87 -37.74
C GLY A 9 28.39 -15.45 -37.37
N LEU A 10 27.42 -14.53 -37.39
CA LEU A 10 27.59 -13.12 -37.03
C LEU A 10 26.52 -12.66 -36.04
N VAL A 11 26.95 -11.94 -35.02
CA VAL A 11 26.06 -11.11 -34.20
C VAL A 11 26.62 -9.70 -34.26
N LEU A 12 25.82 -8.75 -34.74
CA LEU A 12 26.20 -7.36 -34.90
C LEU A 12 25.30 -6.48 -34.04
N ILE A 13 25.91 -5.69 -33.16
CA ILE A 13 25.24 -4.63 -32.42
C ILE A 13 25.69 -3.32 -33.05
N LEU A 14 24.75 -2.51 -33.52
CA LEU A 14 25.07 -1.25 -34.18
C LEU A 14 25.53 -0.20 -33.17
N GLY A 15 26.30 0.76 -33.65
CA GLY A 15 26.83 1.88 -32.90
C GLY A 15 26.65 3.18 -33.67
N PRO A 16 26.80 4.33 -33.00
CA PRO A 16 26.46 5.63 -33.57
C PRO A 16 27.33 6.02 -34.77
N ASN A 17 28.57 5.51 -34.84
CA ASN A 17 29.54 5.87 -35.88
C ASN A 17 29.51 4.93 -37.11
N LEU A 18 28.68 3.88 -37.10
CA LEU A 18 28.57 2.95 -38.23
C LEU A 18 27.83 3.61 -39.39
N ILE A 19 28.41 3.55 -40.58
CA ILE A 19 27.78 4.06 -41.82
C ILE A 19 27.23 2.91 -42.68
N SER A 20 26.19 3.20 -43.47
CA SER A 20 25.52 2.25 -44.36
C SER A 20 26.49 1.41 -45.21
N ALA A 21 27.52 2.05 -45.78
CA ALA A 21 28.52 1.38 -46.63
C ALA A 21 29.34 0.31 -45.89
N GLU A 22 29.61 0.50 -44.58
CA GLU A 22 30.34 -0.47 -43.77
C GLU A 22 29.48 -1.69 -43.44
N VAL A 23 28.20 -1.46 -43.12
CA VAL A 23 27.24 -2.54 -42.84
C VAL A 23 26.93 -3.34 -44.11
N GLU A 24 26.76 -2.66 -45.25
CA GLU A 24 26.62 -3.29 -46.56
C GLU A 24 27.85 -4.13 -46.92
N ALA A 25 29.06 -3.60 -46.72
CA ALA A 25 30.30 -4.35 -46.94
C ALA A 25 30.46 -5.55 -45.99
N LEU A 26 29.87 -5.51 -44.79
CA LEU A 26 29.91 -6.63 -43.85
C LEU A 26 28.89 -7.72 -44.21
N LEU A 27 27.66 -7.32 -44.54
CA LEU A 27 26.52 -8.22 -44.75
C LEU A 27 26.41 -8.72 -46.20
N GLY A 28 27.02 -8.03 -47.16
CA GLY A 28 27.03 -8.42 -48.58
C GLY A 28 25.77 -8.06 -49.36
N PHE A 29 24.94 -7.15 -48.84
CA PHE A 29 23.72 -6.66 -49.50
C PHE A 29 23.39 -5.22 -49.08
N PRO A 30 22.63 -4.45 -49.90
CA PRO A 30 22.37 -3.04 -49.64
C PRO A 30 21.52 -2.82 -48.38
N VAL A 31 22.01 -1.94 -47.52
CA VAL A 31 21.37 -1.54 -46.26
C VAL A 31 21.47 -0.02 -46.10
N SER A 32 20.37 0.63 -45.79
CA SER A 32 20.34 2.05 -45.40
C SER A 32 20.09 2.16 -43.90
N LEU A 33 20.88 3.00 -43.23
CA LEU A 33 20.75 3.33 -41.81
C LEU A 33 20.25 4.77 -41.65
N GLU A 34 19.26 4.96 -40.80
CA GLU A 34 18.75 6.27 -40.39
C GLU A 34 18.78 6.40 -38.86
N LEU A 35 19.35 7.48 -38.33
CA LEU A 35 19.48 7.69 -36.89
C LEU A 35 18.13 8.10 -36.28
N HIS A 36 17.75 7.42 -35.20
CA HIS A 36 16.57 7.72 -34.39
C HIS A 36 16.97 7.89 -32.91
N GLU A 37 16.34 8.86 -32.24
CA GLU A 37 16.55 9.18 -30.81
C GLU A 37 15.26 9.12 -29.98
N ASP A 38 14.11 8.95 -30.64
CA ASP A 38 12.81 8.76 -30.00
C ASP A 38 12.75 7.42 -29.25
N ALA A 39 12.03 7.38 -28.12
CA ALA A 39 11.89 6.16 -27.33
C ALA A 39 10.89 5.19 -27.97
N VAL A 40 11.30 3.94 -28.17
CA VAL A 40 10.44 2.84 -28.59
C VAL A 40 10.43 1.70 -27.58
N SER A 41 9.25 1.14 -27.38
CA SER A 41 9.01 -0.05 -26.59
C SER A 41 9.20 -1.29 -27.46
N LEU A 42 9.88 -2.31 -26.94
CA LEU A 42 10.19 -3.51 -27.71
C LEU A 42 9.05 -4.52 -27.64
N THR A 43 8.67 -5.09 -28.79
CA THR A 43 7.70 -6.19 -28.87
C THR A 43 8.18 -7.26 -29.85
N ALA A 44 7.80 -8.51 -29.56
CA ALA A 44 8.03 -9.62 -30.47
C ALA A 44 7.10 -9.49 -31.70
N LEU A 45 7.62 -9.79 -32.88
CA LEU A 45 6.81 -9.78 -34.10
C LEU A 45 5.82 -10.97 -34.09
N THR A 46 4.54 -10.68 -34.30
CA THR A 46 3.46 -11.68 -34.26
C THR A 46 3.48 -12.58 -35.49
N GLY A 47 3.08 -13.85 -35.31
CA GLY A 47 3.04 -14.83 -36.40
C GLY A 47 4.37 -15.53 -36.72
N ILE A 48 5.45 -15.16 -36.04
CA ILE A 48 6.76 -15.83 -36.15
C ILE A 48 6.94 -16.81 -34.99
N SER A 49 7.23 -18.07 -35.31
CA SER A 49 7.66 -19.07 -34.33
C SER A 49 9.18 -19.09 -34.27
N ASP A 50 9.75 -18.43 -33.27
CA ASP A 50 11.19 -18.43 -33.01
C ASP A 50 11.46 -18.65 -31.51
N PRO A 51 12.39 -19.56 -31.12
CA PRO A 51 12.71 -19.84 -29.72
C PRO A 51 13.13 -18.61 -28.91
N LEU A 52 13.77 -17.62 -29.54
CA LEU A 52 14.14 -16.38 -28.87
C LEU A 52 12.92 -15.60 -28.38
N LEU A 53 11.83 -15.64 -29.16
CA LEU A 53 10.59 -14.91 -28.86
C LEU A 53 9.74 -15.63 -27.79
N SER A 54 9.96 -16.93 -27.57
CA SER A 54 9.32 -17.68 -26.49
C SER A 54 10.10 -17.64 -25.18
N GLU A 55 11.43 -17.57 -25.24
CA GLU A 55 12.30 -17.59 -24.06
C GLU A 55 12.54 -16.20 -23.46
N ILE A 56 12.37 -15.13 -24.25
CA ILE A 56 12.53 -13.74 -23.80
C ILE A 56 11.19 -13.01 -23.86
N ILE A 57 10.86 -12.34 -22.76
CA ILE A 57 9.64 -11.52 -22.67
C ILE A 57 9.96 -10.09 -23.12
N TRP A 58 9.84 -9.85 -24.42
CA TRP A 58 10.18 -8.57 -25.05
C TRP A 58 9.34 -7.38 -24.53
N ASN A 59 8.07 -7.62 -24.18
CA ASN A 59 7.20 -6.59 -23.59
C ASN A 59 7.66 -6.13 -22.20
N GLY A 60 8.60 -6.85 -21.57
CA GLY A 60 9.24 -6.47 -20.31
C GLY A 60 10.65 -5.90 -20.50
N ALA A 61 11.09 -5.68 -21.74
CA ALA A 61 12.36 -5.04 -22.04
C ALA A 61 12.29 -3.53 -21.75
N PRO A 62 13.40 -2.92 -21.32
CA PRO A 62 13.52 -1.47 -21.27
C PRO A 62 13.30 -0.84 -22.65
N GLN A 63 12.85 0.42 -22.66
CA GLN A 63 12.74 1.17 -23.91
C GLN A 63 14.12 1.44 -24.51
N VAL A 64 14.17 1.47 -25.84
CA VAL A 64 15.34 1.85 -26.64
C VAL A 64 15.08 3.24 -27.19
N ARG A 65 16.07 4.14 -27.10
CA ARG A 65 16.06 5.48 -27.68
C ARG A 65 16.96 5.50 -28.90
N GLU A 66 18.27 5.64 -28.67
CA GLU A 66 19.25 5.82 -29.72
C GLU A 66 19.48 4.52 -30.50
N ARG A 67 19.09 4.51 -31.77
CA ARG A 67 19.13 3.34 -32.66
C ARG A 67 19.25 3.76 -34.12
N HIS A 68 19.61 2.80 -34.98
CA HIS A 68 19.45 2.95 -36.42
C HIS A 68 18.16 2.28 -36.90
N ALA A 69 17.28 3.02 -37.56
CA ALA A 69 16.24 2.43 -38.40
C ALA A 69 16.90 1.84 -39.65
N VAL A 70 16.55 0.59 -39.98
CA VAL A 70 17.14 -0.15 -41.09
C VAL A 70 16.12 -0.28 -42.22
N MET A 71 16.52 0.16 -43.42
CA MET A 71 15.76 -0.09 -44.65
C MET A 71 16.60 -0.91 -45.64
N THR A 72 16.01 -1.94 -46.23
CA THR A 72 16.69 -2.80 -47.20
C THR A 72 15.69 -3.40 -48.19
N PRO A 73 16.04 -3.50 -49.48
CA PRO A 73 15.19 -4.12 -50.49
C PRO A 73 15.19 -5.66 -50.42
N VAL A 74 15.99 -6.26 -49.53
CA VAL A 74 16.17 -7.71 -49.43
C VAL A 74 15.02 -8.37 -48.68
N SER A 75 14.23 -9.17 -49.37
CA SER A 75 13.12 -9.96 -48.78
C SER A 75 13.59 -11.18 -47.97
N ALA A 76 14.87 -11.53 -48.05
CA ALA A 76 15.48 -12.69 -47.39
C ALA A 76 15.87 -12.46 -45.91
N LEU A 77 15.20 -11.50 -45.25
CA LEU A 77 15.45 -11.11 -43.87
C LEU A 77 14.19 -11.32 -43.04
N GLN A 78 14.38 -11.71 -41.79
CA GLN A 78 13.30 -11.97 -40.85
C GLN A 78 13.45 -11.05 -39.63
N PRO A 79 12.63 -9.99 -39.51
CA PRO A 79 12.53 -9.23 -38.27
C PRO A 79 12.00 -10.13 -37.15
N LEU A 80 12.59 -10.00 -35.97
CA LEU A 80 12.22 -10.77 -34.78
C LEU A 80 11.59 -9.87 -33.71
N VAL A 81 12.18 -8.70 -33.50
CA VAL A 81 11.73 -7.69 -32.53
C VAL A 81 11.61 -6.35 -33.23
N ILE A 82 10.50 -5.67 -32.97
CA ILE A 82 10.17 -4.38 -33.55
C ILE A 82 9.86 -3.35 -32.45
N GLY A 83 9.97 -2.06 -32.80
CA GLY A 83 9.40 -0.97 -32.02
C GLY A 83 7.88 -1.03 -32.09
N TYR A 84 7.20 -0.99 -30.94
CA TYR A 84 5.75 -1.05 -30.86
C TYR A 84 5.08 0.19 -31.47
N GLU A 85 5.69 1.35 -31.27
CA GLU A 85 5.15 2.65 -31.67
C GLU A 85 5.28 2.91 -33.18
N ASP A 86 6.40 2.50 -33.78
CA ASP A 86 6.77 2.84 -35.16
C ASP A 86 6.97 1.64 -36.10
N ASN A 87 6.91 0.41 -35.57
CA ASN A 87 7.25 -0.84 -36.28
C ASN A 87 8.68 -0.89 -36.84
N SER A 88 9.59 -0.04 -36.36
CA SER A 88 11.00 -0.08 -36.75
C SER A 88 11.63 -1.41 -36.35
N TRP A 89 12.52 -1.94 -37.18
CA TRP A 89 13.22 -3.19 -36.84
C TRP A 89 14.25 -2.89 -35.76
N VAL A 90 14.23 -3.67 -34.67
CA VAL A 90 15.19 -3.53 -33.57
C VAL A 90 16.12 -4.74 -33.51
N LEU A 91 15.58 -5.95 -33.69
CA LEU A 91 16.35 -7.18 -33.84
C LEU A 91 15.84 -7.95 -35.04
N TRP A 92 16.74 -8.33 -35.93
CA TRP A 92 16.41 -9.08 -37.14
C TRP A 92 17.52 -10.07 -37.50
N SER A 93 17.18 -11.04 -38.33
CA SER A 93 18.08 -12.11 -38.74
C SER A 93 18.03 -12.38 -40.23
N THR A 94 19.12 -12.91 -40.78
CA THR A 94 19.14 -13.44 -42.15
C THR A 94 18.46 -14.81 -42.20
N ILE A 95 17.78 -15.17 -43.30
CA ILE A 95 17.21 -16.51 -43.49
C ILE A 95 18.24 -17.60 -43.17
N GLY A 96 17.84 -18.53 -42.29
CA GLY A 96 18.72 -19.60 -41.76
C GLY A 96 19.42 -19.27 -40.43
N GLY A 97 19.23 -18.08 -39.86
CA GLY A 97 19.64 -17.75 -38.48
C GLY A 97 21.15 -17.68 -38.25
N LYS A 98 21.94 -17.38 -39.29
CA LYS A 98 23.40 -17.30 -39.21
C LYS A 98 23.92 -15.91 -38.85
N ALA A 99 23.20 -14.85 -39.21
CA ALA A 99 23.49 -13.48 -38.82
C ALA A 99 22.32 -12.86 -38.07
N PHE A 100 22.60 -12.24 -36.92
CA PHE A 100 21.65 -11.46 -36.12
C PHE A 100 22.15 -10.03 -35.97
N ILE A 101 21.27 -9.06 -36.21
CA ILE A 101 21.61 -7.64 -36.13
C ILE A 101 20.68 -6.97 -35.13
N PHE A 102 21.28 -6.33 -34.13
CA PHE A 102 20.60 -5.51 -33.13
C PHE A 102 20.89 -4.04 -33.38
N ASN A 103 19.85 -3.28 -33.65
CA ASN A 103 19.97 -1.93 -34.20
C ASN A 103 20.16 -0.83 -33.15
N ALA A 104 19.95 -1.14 -31.88
CA ALA A 104 20.09 -0.19 -30.77
C ALA A 104 21.55 0.00 -30.37
N PHE A 105 21.91 1.23 -30.00
CA PHE A 105 23.25 1.53 -29.50
C PHE A 105 23.34 1.15 -28.03
N LEU A 106 24.44 0.49 -27.65
CA LEU A 106 24.68 0.03 -26.30
C LEU A 106 26.01 0.58 -25.77
N SER A 107 25.94 1.57 -24.87
CA SER A 107 27.05 2.10 -24.10
C SER A 107 26.56 2.70 -22.78
N ASP A 108 27.46 3.21 -21.94
CA ASP A 108 27.06 3.95 -20.73
C ASP A 108 26.24 5.21 -21.07
N ASP A 109 26.47 5.81 -22.24
CA ASP A 109 25.77 7.00 -22.72
C ASP A 109 24.50 6.67 -23.53
N PHE A 110 24.41 5.45 -24.10
CA PHE A 110 23.32 5.03 -25.00
C PHE A 110 22.67 3.74 -24.52
N ASN A 111 21.38 3.82 -24.17
CA ASN A 111 20.57 2.71 -23.67
C ASN A 111 21.22 1.82 -22.58
N PRO A 112 21.89 2.37 -21.55
CA PRO A 112 22.54 1.57 -20.50
C PRO A 112 21.56 0.63 -19.79
N GLN A 113 20.28 1.00 -19.72
CA GLN A 113 19.21 0.17 -19.15
C GLN A 113 19.05 -1.19 -19.83
N ILE A 114 19.38 -1.32 -21.12
CA ILE A 114 19.33 -2.60 -21.85
C ILE A 114 20.45 -3.53 -21.38
N GLN A 115 21.62 -2.99 -21.05
CA GLN A 115 22.75 -3.78 -20.54
C GLN A 115 22.49 -4.26 -19.10
N GLU A 116 21.71 -3.50 -18.32
CA GLU A 116 21.26 -3.89 -16.97
C GLU A 116 20.05 -4.82 -16.97
N TRP A 117 19.45 -5.07 -18.15
CA TRP A 117 18.28 -5.92 -18.27
C TRP A 117 18.61 -7.37 -17.93
N ALA A 118 17.76 -8.01 -17.11
CA ALA A 118 17.97 -9.39 -16.66
C ALA A 118 18.09 -10.44 -17.80
N TYR A 119 17.54 -10.16 -18.99
CA TYR A 119 17.70 -11.02 -20.17
C TYR A 119 18.92 -10.69 -21.02
N TYR A 120 19.65 -9.60 -20.77
CA TYR A 120 20.74 -9.14 -21.64
C TYR A 120 21.82 -10.20 -21.89
N ASN A 121 22.37 -10.76 -20.80
CA ASN A 121 23.39 -11.81 -20.90
C ASN A 121 22.87 -13.05 -21.65
N TYR A 122 21.58 -13.38 -21.45
CA TYR A 122 20.94 -14.49 -22.15
C TYR A 122 20.69 -14.17 -23.62
N LEU A 123 20.31 -12.94 -23.97
CA LEU A 123 20.14 -12.48 -25.34
C LEU A 123 21.45 -12.64 -26.11
N ILE A 124 22.56 -12.12 -25.58
CA ILE A 124 23.88 -12.24 -26.23
C ILE A 124 24.29 -13.70 -26.38
N TYR A 125 24.14 -14.52 -25.33
CA TYR A 125 24.39 -15.96 -25.39
C TYR A 125 23.53 -16.65 -26.46
N HIS A 126 22.24 -16.37 -26.49
CA HIS A 126 21.28 -17.03 -27.38
C HIS A 126 21.55 -16.66 -28.84
N LEU A 127 21.82 -15.39 -29.14
CA LEU A 127 22.18 -14.93 -30.49
C LEU A 127 23.49 -15.56 -30.96
N THR A 128 24.53 -15.55 -30.11
CA THR A 128 25.85 -16.07 -30.49
C THR A 128 25.87 -17.60 -30.64
N ALA A 129 25.18 -18.33 -29.75
CA ALA A 129 25.04 -19.78 -29.86
C ALA A 129 24.31 -20.18 -31.14
N ARG A 130 23.22 -19.47 -31.51
CA ARG A 130 22.49 -19.71 -32.75
C ARG A 130 23.29 -19.36 -33.99
N ALA A 131 23.97 -18.21 -33.99
CA ALA A 131 24.85 -17.83 -35.08
C ALA A 131 25.94 -18.90 -35.33
N ALA A 132 26.43 -19.54 -34.26
CA ALA A 132 27.37 -20.66 -34.32
C ALA A 132 26.72 -22.03 -34.67
N GLY A 133 25.43 -22.07 -35.00
CA GLY A 133 24.71 -23.30 -35.36
C GLY A 133 24.40 -24.23 -34.19
N ARG A 134 24.47 -23.76 -32.94
CA ARG A 134 24.13 -24.53 -31.74
C ARG A 134 22.71 -24.23 -31.28
N THR A 135 22.08 -25.19 -30.62
CA THR A 135 20.82 -24.98 -29.90
C THR A 135 21.11 -24.36 -28.54
N PRO A 136 20.63 -23.14 -28.24
CA PRO A 136 20.79 -22.51 -26.93
C PRO A 136 20.07 -23.31 -25.84
N LEU A 137 20.60 -23.25 -24.61
CA LEU A 137 19.85 -23.65 -23.42
C LEU A 137 18.64 -22.73 -23.21
N SER A 138 17.61 -23.23 -22.52
CA SER A 138 16.49 -22.39 -22.07
C SER A 138 16.96 -21.31 -21.09
N PHE A 139 16.18 -20.24 -20.91
CA PHE A 139 16.53 -19.20 -19.94
C PHE A 139 16.67 -19.76 -18.53
N ALA A 140 15.80 -20.71 -18.15
CA ALA A 140 15.82 -21.36 -16.85
C ALA A 140 17.08 -22.19 -16.60
N ASP A 141 17.61 -22.84 -17.64
CA ASP A 141 18.75 -23.74 -17.53
C ASP A 141 20.09 -23.04 -17.86
N TYR A 142 20.06 -21.77 -18.32
CA TYR A 142 21.25 -20.97 -18.55
C TYR A 142 21.94 -20.59 -17.23
N PRO A 143 23.19 -21.01 -16.95
CA PRO A 143 23.81 -20.84 -15.63
C PRO A 143 23.95 -19.38 -15.15
N ALA A 144 23.98 -18.42 -16.08
CA ALA A 144 24.07 -17.00 -15.75
C ALA A 144 22.72 -16.26 -15.82
N SER A 145 21.58 -16.99 -15.86
CA SER A 145 20.27 -16.37 -15.65
C SER A 145 20.04 -16.08 -14.17
N PRO A 146 19.43 -14.91 -13.84
CA PRO A 146 19.14 -14.50 -12.46
C PRO A 146 17.88 -15.20 -11.93
N VAL A 147 17.90 -16.53 -11.90
CA VAL A 147 16.83 -17.38 -11.34
C VAL A 147 17.43 -18.39 -10.35
N PRO A 148 16.64 -18.97 -9.44
CA PRO A 148 17.13 -20.04 -8.57
C PRO A 148 17.50 -21.28 -9.39
N HIS A 149 18.76 -21.71 -9.33
CA HIS A 149 19.22 -22.95 -9.96
C HIS A 149 19.09 -24.13 -8.98
N ALA A 150 19.51 -25.32 -9.41
CA ALA A 150 19.29 -26.55 -8.65
C ALA A 150 19.88 -26.51 -7.23
N ALA A 151 21.06 -25.89 -7.05
CA ALA A 151 21.72 -25.77 -5.76
C ALA A 151 20.94 -24.82 -4.83
N GLU A 152 20.63 -23.62 -5.29
CA GLU A 152 19.88 -22.61 -4.53
C GLU A 152 18.48 -23.12 -4.20
N ARG A 153 17.81 -23.75 -5.16
CA ARG A 153 16.49 -24.38 -4.95
C ARG A 153 16.55 -25.43 -3.86
N ASN A 154 17.53 -26.33 -3.89
CA ASN A 154 17.63 -27.38 -2.87
C ASN A 154 17.94 -26.80 -1.49
N ILE A 155 18.80 -25.78 -1.41
CA ILE A 155 19.07 -25.04 -0.16
C ILE A 155 17.80 -24.36 0.35
N LEU A 156 17.09 -23.64 -0.51
CA LEU A 156 15.84 -22.96 -0.15
C LEU A 156 14.81 -23.96 0.39
N LEU A 157 14.57 -25.07 -0.31
CA LEU A 157 13.65 -26.11 0.13
C LEU A 157 14.07 -26.74 1.46
N ALA A 158 15.37 -26.99 1.67
CA ALA A 158 15.88 -27.52 2.93
C ALA A 158 15.67 -26.53 4.09
N VAL A 159 15.97 -25.24 3.88
CA VAL A 159 15.76 -24.18 4.87
C VAL A 159 14.26 -24.01 5.18
N MET A 160 13.40 -24.05 4.17
CA MET A 160 11.94 -23.99 4.36
C MET A 160 11.41 -25.22 5.11
N GLY A 161 11.91 -26.41 4.81
CA GLY A 161 11.60 -27.63 5.56
C GLY A 161 12.02 -27.55 7.03
N LEU A 162 13.23 -27.05 7.30
CA LEU A 162 13.72 -26.81 8.65
C LEU A 162 12.87 -25.76 9.39
N MET A 163 12.49 -24.67 8.73
CA MET A 163 11.61 -23.65 9.29
C MET A 163 10.25 -24.25 9.67
N LEU A 164 9.65 -25.05 8.79
CA LEU A 164 8.37 -25.70 9.07
C LEU A 164 8.47 -26.60 10.32
N ILE A 165 9.51 -27.45 10.36
CA ILE A 165 9.74 -28.34 11.52
C ILE A 165 9.96 -27.54 12.80
N THR A 166 10.75 -26.47 12.75
CA THR A 166 11.04 -25.64 13.93
C THR A 166 9.81 -24.87 14.40
N ALA A 167 8.99 -24.32 13.51
CA ALA A 167 7.74 -23.61 13.86
C ALA A 167 6.73 -24.54 14.57
N PHE A 168 6.48 -25.72 14.01
CA PHE A 168 5.58 -26.71 14.61
C PHE A 168 6.14 -27.29 15.91
N SER A 169 7.45 -27.54 15.98
CA SER A 169 8.11 -27.99 17.21
C SER A 169 8.01 -26.94 18.31
N ALA A 170 8.28 -25.66 17.99
CA ALA A 170 8.15 -24.55 18.92
C ALA A 170 6.71 -24.44 19.45
N PHE A 171 5.71 -24.54 18.57
CA PHE A 171 4.31 -24.56 18.98
C PHE A 171 4.02 -25.70 19.96
N PHE A 172 4.46 -26.92 19.64
CA PHE A 172 4.23 -28.08 20.49
C PHE A 172 4.84 -27.91 21.89
N PHE A 173 6.10 -27.46 21.97
CA PHE A 173 6.78 -27.25 23.24
C PHE A 173 6.17 -26.10 24.05
N VAL A 174 5.86 -24.97 23.41
CA VAL A 174 5.24 -23.83 24.09
C VAL A 174 3.82 -24.16 24.53
N ARG A 175 3.02 -24.85 23.70
CA ARG A 175 1.68 -25.34 24.07
C ARG A 175 1.75 -26.25 25.28
N ARG A 176 2.69 -27.19 25.32
CA ARG A 176 2.89 -28.08 26.47
C ARG A 176 3.30 -27.31 27.73
N TYR A 177 4.13 -26.27 27.60
CA TYR A 177 4.50 -25.40 28.71
C TYR A 177 3.31 -24.60 29.22
N SER A 178 2.54 -23.96 28.33
CA SER A 178 1.37 -23.15 28.64
C SER A 178 0.26 -23.94 29.35
N LEU A 179 0.00 -25.18 28.91
CA LEU A 179 -0.98 -26.03 29.59
C LEU A 179 -0.54 -26.46 31.00
N LYS A 180 0.77 -26.50 31.26
CA LYS A 180 1.32 -26.80 32.59
C LYS A 180 1.38 -25.59 33.53
N HIS A 181 1.40 -24.37 32.99
CA HIS A 181 1.58 -23.13 33.75
C HIS A 181 0.46 -22.13 33.47
N PRO A 182 -0.81 -22.46 33.77
CA PRO A 182 -1.94 -21.56 33.53
C PRO A 182 -1.84 -20.23 34.30
N GLU A 183 -1.12 -20.21 35.42
CA GLU A 183 -0.86 -19.02 36.26
C GLU A 183 -0.06 -17.92 35.54
N GLU A 184 0.63 -18.24 34.44
CA GLU A 184 1.34 -17.22 33.66
C GLU A 184 0.38 -16.22 33.01
N LEU A 185 -0.87 -16.61 32.75
CA LEU A 185 -1.90 -15.68 32.26
C LEU A 185 -2.28 -14.60 33.28
N ASP A 186 -1.97 -14.78 34.56
CA ASP A 186 -2.26 -13.80 35.60
C ASP A 186 -1.26 -12.64 35.61
N LYS A 187 -0.12 -12.80 34.92
CA LYS A 187 1.01 -11.87 34.95
C LYS A 187 0.99 -10.87 33.79
N ILE A 188 -0.20 -10.42 33.35
CA ILE A 188 -0.38 -9.48 32.22
C ILE A 188 0.45 -8.21 32.44
N VAL A 189 0.48 -7.71 33.67
CA VAL A 189 1.35 -6.61 34.10
C VAL A 189 2.57 -7.18 34.81
N SER A 190 3.75 -6.92 34.26
CA SER A 190 5.03 -7.35 34.83
C SER A 190 5.64 -6.32 35.77
N ASP A 191 5.38 -5.04 35.54
CA ASP A 191 5.84 -3.93 36.38
C ASP A 191 4.66 -3.03 36.75
N ARG A 192 4.09 -3.29 37.94
CA ARG A 192 2.94 -2.54 38.46
C ARG A 192 3.26 -1.07 38.69
N SER A 193 4.48 -0.76 39.14
CA SER A 193 4.88 0.63 39.43
C SER A 193 4.88 1.48 38.16
N ARG A 194 5.42 0.94 37.06
CA ARG A 194 5.41 1.62 35.75
C ARG A 194 4.02 1.69 35.16
N PHE A 195 3.26 0.59 35.27
CA PHE A 195 1.88 0.53 34.78
C PHE A 195 0.98 1.57 35.46
N GLU A 196 1.09 1.73 36.76
CA GLU A 196 0.34 2.76 37.49
C GLU A 196 0.64 4.17 36.98
N VAL A 197 1.91 4.50 36.78
CA VAL A 197 2.33 5.86 36.38
C VAL A 197 2.02 6.15 34.92
N ARG A 198 2.11 5.15 34.04
CA ARG A 198 2.04 5.33 32.58
C ARG A 198 0.66 5.06 32.00
N GLU A 199 -0.13 4.22 32.67
CA GLU A 199 -1.45 3.78 32.21
C GLU A 199 -2.51 4.02 33.29
N ALA A 200 -2.43 3.31 34.43
CA ALA A 200 -3.58 3.16 35.32
C ALA A 200 -4.05 4.47 35.99
N LYS A 201 -3.14 5.43 36.22
CA LYS A 201 -3.46 6.76 36.78
C LYS A 201 -3.53 7.85 35.71
N THR A 202 -3.70 7.47 34.45
CA THR A 202 -3.78 8.40 33.32
C THR A 202 -5.14 8.30 32.64
N GLU A 203 -5.51 9.34 31.91
CA GLU A 203 -6.77 9.38 31.13
C GLU A 203 -6.86 8.25 30.08
N TRP A 204 -5.76 7.56 29.77
CA TRP A 204 -5.80 6.37 28.89
C TRP A 204 -6.60 5.20 29.48
N GLU A 205 -6.68 5.10 30.80
CA GLU A 205 -7.46 4.04 31.46
C GLU A 205 -8.96 4.39 31.54
N GLU A 206 -9.30 5.68 31.54
CA GLU A 206 -10.67 6.20 31.54
C GLU A 206 -11.36 6.00 30.20
N VAL A 207 -12.56 5.43 30.19
CA VAL A 207 -13.33 5.16 28.97
C VAL A 207 -13.82 6.48 28.38
N GLY A 208 -13.59 6.68 27.08
CA GLY A 208 -14.03 7.88 26.39
C GLY A 208 -13.46 8.00 24.98
N PHE A 209 -13.96 8.99 24.23
CA PHE A 209 -13.55 9.20 22.83
C PHE A 209 -12.19 9.90 22.72
N HIS A 210 -11.69 10.49 23.81
CA HIS A 210 -10.36 11.07 23.88
C HIS A 210 -9.25 10.07 23.53
N ARG A 211 -9.41 8.76 23.79
CA ARG A 211 -8.43 7.73 23.40
C ARG A 211 -8.28 7.58 21.87
N PRO A 212 -9.33 7.25 21.08
CA PRO A 212 -9.23 7.20 19.62
C PRO A 212 -8.86 8.54 19.01
N LEU A 213 -9.35 9.64 19.58
CA LEU A 213 -9.00 10.97 19.12
C LEU A 213 -7.51 11.29 19.32
N ALA A 214 -6.93 11.00 20.50
CA ALA A 214 -5.52 11.24 20.77
C ALA A 214 -4.62 10.47 19.79
N GLY A 215 -4.92 9.18 19.56
CA GLY A 215 -4.21 8.37 18.55
C GLY A 215 -4.31 8.98 17.15
N PHE A 216 -5.50 9.42 16.75
CA PHE A 216 -5.71 10.10 15.47
C PHE A 216 -4.92 11.41 15.36
N LEU A 217 -4.89 12.24 16.41
CA LEU A 217 -4.12 13.48 16.42
C LEU A 217 -2.62 13.23 16.30
N VAL A 218 -2.10 12.15 16.91
CA VAL A 218 -0.70 11.73 16.73
C VAL A 218 -0.43 11.41 15.25
N ALA A 219 -1.25 10.56 14.65
CA ALA A 219 -1.09 10.17 13.26
C ALA A 219 -1.23 11.32 12.28
N LEU A 220 -2.24 12.17 12.46
CA LEU A 220 -2.49 13.34 11.62
C LEU A 220 -1.34 14.35 11.72
N SER A 221 -0.90 14.68 12.94
CA SER A 221 0.16 15.68 13.14
C SER A 221 1.49 15.25 12.54
N ILE A 222 1.88 13.98 12.75
CA ILE A 222 3.12 13.45 12.20
C ILE A 222 2.98 13.24 10.69
N GLY A 223 1.82 12.74 10.24
CA GLY A 223 1.52 12.53 8.83
C GLY A 223 1.65 13.82 8.03
N LEU A 224 1.07 14.93 8.50
CA LEU A 224 1.18 16.24 7.84
C LEU A 224 2.64 16.71 7.70
N VAL A 225 3.48 16.47 8.71
CA VAL A 225 4.90 16.87 8.69
C VAL A 225 5.74 15.95 7.81
N LEU A 226 5.55 14.64 7.91
CA LEU A 226 6.33 13.64 7.18
C LEU A 226 5.88 13.43 5.74
N PHE A 227 4.69 13.92 5.35
CA PHE A 227 4.18 13.76 3.99
C PHE A 227 5.15 14.34 2.95
N ILE A 228 5.68 15.55 3.16
CA ILE A 228 6.59 16.20 2.20
C ILE A 228 7.93 15.45 2.10
N PRO A 229 8.64 15.13 3.20
CA PRO A 229 9.82 14.26 3.15
C PRO A 229 9.55 12.92 2.48
N LEU A 230 8.37 12.32 2.71
CA LEU A 230 7.99 11.05 2.10
C LEU A 230 7.86 11.14 0.58
N ILE A 231 7.17 12.16 0.08
CA ILE A 231 7.04 12.38 -1.36
C ILE A 231 8.41 12.63 -2.01
N ILE A 232 9.25 13.48 -1.40
CA ILE A 232 10.61 13.71 -1.89
C ILE A 232 11.40 12.41 -1.89
N TYR A 233 11.31 11.64 -0.80
CA TYR A 233 12.03 10.38 -0.70
C TYR A 233 11.61 9.37 -1.78
N GLN A 234 10.30 9.14 -1.94
CA GLN A 234 9.78 8.13 -2.85
C GLN A 234 9.92 8.50 -4.33
N ASN A 235 9.81 9.79 -4.68
CA ASN A 235 9.80 10.22 -6.08
C ASN A 235 11.14 10.75 -6.58
N LEU A 236 12.04 11.16 -5.67
CA LEU A 236 13.36 11.71 -6.03
C LEU A 236 14.49 10.87 -5.44
N ILE A 237 14.54 10.68 -4.12
CA ILE A 237 15.72 10.08 -3.47
C ILE A 237 15.87 8.61 -3.88
N LEU A 238 14.80 7.82 -3.72
CA LEU A 238 14.81 6.39 -4.00
C LEU A 238 15.06 6.10 -5.49
N PRO A 239 14.31 6.67 -6.46
CA PRO A 239 14.46 6.31 -7.86
C PRO A 239 15.65 6.96 -8.56
N THR A 240 16.17 8.10 -8.07
CA THR A 240 17.27 8.80 -8.75
C THR A 240 18.63 8.48 -8.13
N TYR A 241 18.71 8.31 -6.81
CA TYR A 241 20.00 8.22 -6.11
C TYR A 241 20.28 6.85 -5.47
N ILE A 242 19.24 6.13 -5.04
CA ILE A 242 19.42 4.84 -4.33
C ILE A 242 19.29 3.66 -5.30
N LEU A 243 18.23 3.65 -6.12
CA LEU A 243 17.94 2.60 -7.08
C LEU A 243 17.51 3.22 -8.42
N PRO A 244 18.48 3.63 -9.27
CA PRO A 244 18.22 4.21 -10.59
C PRO A 244 17.77 3.17 -11.62
N SER A 245 16.73 2.40 -11.30
CA SER A 245 16.16 1.38 -12.17
C SER A 245 14.64 1.34 -12.05
N ALA A 246 13.97 1.90 -13.06
CA ALA A 246 12.51 1.83 -13.19
C ALA A 246 12.01 0.38 -13.27
N GLN A 247 12.81 -0.52 -13.87
CA GLN A 247 12.48 -1.94 -13.95
C GLN A 247 12.43 -2.59 -12.57
N ALA A 248 13.46 -2.39 -11.74
CA ALA A 248 13.52 -2.97 -10.40
C ALA A 248 12.36 -2.49 -9.53
N LEU A 249 12.06 -1.19 -9.55
CA LEU A 249 10.92 -0.61 -8.85
C LEU A 249 9.58 -1.14 -9.37
N GLY A 250 9.44 -1.31 -10.69
CA GLY A 250 8.25 -1.87 -11.32
C GLY A 250 8.01 -3.34 -10.96
N ILE A 251 9.05 -4.17 -10.95
CA ILE A 251 8.97 -5.57 -10.52
C ILE A 251 8.55 -5.64 -9.04
N TRP A 252 9.24 -4.89 -8.17
CA TRP A 252 8.90 -4.84 -6.74
C TRP A 252 7.46 -4.38 -6.49
N GLY A 253 7.02 -3.31 -7.16
CA GLY A 253 5.66 -2.79 -7.05
C GLY A 253 4.59 -3.84 -7.41
N ARG A 254 4.78 -4.59 -8.50
CA ARG A 254 3.83 -5.66 -8.89
C ARG A 254 3.82 -6.82 -7.90
N VAL A 255 4.99 -7.20 -7.38
CA VAL A 255 5.12 -8.26 -6.38
C VAL A 255 4.37 -7.88 -5.11
N VAL A 256 4.61 -6.67 -4.56
CA VAL A 256 3.88 -6.17 -3.39
C VAL A 256 2.36 -6.14 -3.63
N GLN A 257 1.89 -5.67 -4.79
CA GLN A 257 0.46 -5.63 -5.11
C GLN A 257 -0.19 -7.02 -5.14
N PHE A 258 0.45 -8.00 -5.80
CA PHE A 258 -0.05 -9.37 -5.85
C PHE A 258 -0.14 -9.97 -4.44
N PHE A 259 0.91 -9.76 -3.65
CA PHE A 259 1.02 -10.34 -2.32
C PHE A 259 0.10 -9.67 -1.29
N ASN A 260 -0.26 -8.40 -1.44
CA ASN A 260 -1.27 -7.77 -0.58
C ASN A 260 -2.59 -8.57 -0.55
N LEU A 261 -3.04 -9.09 -1.71
CA LEU A 261 -4.24 -9.94 -1.79
C LEU A 261 -3.99 -11.31 -1.14
N ALA A 262 -2.86 -11.95 -1.47
CA ALA A 262 -2.52 -13.26 -0.93
C ALA A 262 -2.42 -13.23 0.60
N TRP A 263 -1.74 -12.23 1.16
CA TRP A 263 -1.56 -12.07 2.60
C TRP A 263 -2.87 -11.72 3.31
N ALA A 264 -3.73 -10.90 2.72
CA ALA A 264 -5.07 -10.65 3.27
C ALA A 264 -5.87 -11.97 3.40
N PHE A 265 -5.83 -12.82 2.37
CA PHE A 265 -6.48 -14.13 2.39
C PHE A 265 -5.90 -15.05 3.47
N PHE A 266 -4.57 -15.07 3.60
CA PHE A 266 -3.87 -15.95 4.52
C PHE A 266 -3.90 -15.52 6.00
N ASP A 267 -4.02 -14.21 6.29
CA ASP A 267 -4.22 -13.70 7.65
C ASP A 267 -5.53 -14.21 8.26
N MET A 268 -6.51 -14.57 7.42
CA MET A 268 -7.84 -15.05 7.83
C MET A 268 -8.54 -14.07 8.80
N GLY A 269 -8.20 -12.78 8.73
CA GLY A 269 -8.70 -11.72 9.61
C GLY A 269 -8.37 -11.89 11.10
N THR A 270 -7.37 -12.72 11.45
CA THR A 270 -7.02 -13.02 12.84
C THR A 270 -6.45 -11.80 13.58
N SER A 271 -5.76 -10.91 12.86
CA SER A 271 -5.26 -9.64 13.38
C SER A 271 -6.37 -8.71 13.89
N ILE A 272 -7.46 -8.57 13.12
CA ILE A 272 -8.61 -7.73 13.48
C ILE A 272 -9.45 -8.40 14.56
N ALA A 273 -9.61 -9.74 14.50
CA ALA A 273 -10.26 -10.51 15.56
C ALA A 273 -9.53 -10.31 16.91
N PHE A 274 -8.20 -10.32 16.91
CA PHE A 274 -7.40 -10.04 18.10
C PHE A 274 -7.72 -8.66 18.70
N ILE A 275 -7.66 -7.58 17.90
CA ILE A 275 -7.97 -6.22 18.37
C ILE A 275 -9.39 -6.16 18.96
N LYS A 276 -10.36 -6.72 18.24
CA LYS A 276 -11.78 -6.70 18.62
C LYS A 276 -12.03 -7.44 19.94
N TYR A 277 -11.54 -8.67 20.07
CA TYR A 277 -11.81 -9.48 21.26
C TYR A 277 -10.94 -9.10 22.46
N LEU A 278 -9.74 -8.56 22.23
CA LEU A 278 -8.94 -7.97 23.31
C LEU A 278 -9.65 -6.76 23.91
N SER A 279 -10.18 -5.86 23.07
CA SER A 279 -10.94 -4.69 23.54
C SER A 279 -12.29 -5.02 24.18
N GLU A 280 -12.95 -6.09 23.75
CA GLU A 280 -14.15 -6.62 24.42
C GLU A 280 -13.82 -7.19 25.81
N HIS A 281 -12.84 -8.10 25.87
CA HIS A 281 -12.59 -8.87 27.08
C HIS A 281 -11.75 -8.13 28.12
N ARG A 282 -11.03 -7.05 27.77
CA ARG A 282 -10.26 -6.27 28.75
C ARG A 282 -11.07 -5.69 29.91
N VAL A 283 -12.39 -5.56 29.76
CA VAL A 283 -13.26 -5.03 30.84
C VAL A 283 -13.46 -6.07 31.93
N HIS A 284 -13.80 -7.31 31.55
CA HIS A 284 -14.27 -8.34 32.47
C HIS A 284 -13.28 -9.50 32.67
N ASP A 285 -12.56 -9.88 31.62
CA ASP A 285 -11.59 -10.99 31.63
C ASP A 285 -10.41 -10.72 30.66
N PRO A 286 -9.44 -9.87 31.06
CA PRO A 286 -8.29 -9.54 30.23
C PRO A 286 -7.48 -10.76 29.77
N LYS A 287 -7.49 -11.86 30.55
CA LYS A 287 -6.75 -13.09 30.23
C LYS A 287 -7.29 -13.72 28.96
N LYS A 288 -8.62 -13.78 28.82
CA LYS A 288 -9.28 -14.27 27.61
C LYS A 288 -8.97 -13.38 26.40
N GLY A 289 -8.90 -12.07 26.58
CA GLY A 289 -8.46 -11.14 25.52
C GLY A 289 -7.07 -11.46 24.98
N ILE A 290 -6.11 -11.76 25.87
CA ILE A 290 -4.74 -12.15 25.49
C ILE A 290 -4.71 -13.48 24.72
N GLN A 291 -5.59 -14.43 25.02
CA GLN A 291 -5.65 -15.70 24.29
C GLN A 291 -5.96 -15.51 22.80
N TYR A 292 -6.77 -14.51 22.42
CA TYR A 292 -6.97 -14.16 21.00
C TYR A 292 -5.69 -13.64 20.34
N GLY A 293 -4.86 -12.90 21.09
CA GLY A 293 -3.52 -12.49 20.63
C GLY A 293 -2.57 -13.66 20.43
N GLN A 294 -2.64 -14.65 21.32
CA GLN A 294 -1.87 -15.90 21.19
C GLN A 294 -2.33 -16.71 19.96
N VAL A 295 -3.64 -16.75 19.65
CA VAL A 295 -4.15 -17.35 18.41
C VAL A 295 -3.56 -16.64 17.19
N PHE A 296 -3.56 -15.30 17.17
CA PHE A 296 -2.94 -14.53 16.08
C PHE A 296 -1.45 -14.87 15.93
N VAL A 297 -0.66 -14.83 17.01
CA VAL A 297 0.79 -15.12 16.97
C VAL A 297 1.06 -16.50 16.40
N TRP A 298 0.41 -17.53 16.95
CA TRP A 298 0.66 -18.91 16.52
C TRP A 298 0.07 -19.22 15.15
N TRP A 299 -1.06 -18.61 14.79
CA TRP A 299 -1.57 -18.69 13.42
C TRP A 299 -0.58 -18.09 12.43
N GLN A 300 -0.06 -16.89 12.69
CA GLN A 300 0.92 -16.24 11.81
C GLN A 300 2.22 -17.03 11.69
N ILE A 301 2.74 -17.58 12.79
CA ILE A 301 3.95 -18.41 12.78
C ILE A 301 3.74 -19.69 11.96
N LEU A 302 2.65 -20.42 12.24
CA LEU A 302 2.41 -21.73 11.63
C LEU A 302 1.95 -21.61 10.18
N SER A 303 0.93 -20.79 9.93
CA SER A 303 0.40 -20.58 8.58
C SER A 303 1.39 -19.84 7.71
N GLY A 304 2.13 -18.84 8.24
CA GLY A 304 3.21 -18.17 7.54
C GLY A 304 4.32 -19.13 7.13
N ALA A 305 4.76 -20.04 8.02
CA ALA A 305 5.75 -21.06 7.67
C ALA A 305 5.30 -21.95 6.50
N VAL A 306 4.03 -22.39 6.50
CA VAL A 306 3.45 -23.19 5.40
C VAL A 306 3.38 -22.37 4.11
N GLN A 307 2.89 -21.13 4.18
CA GLN A 307 2.73 -20.25 3.02
C GLN A 307 4.06 -19.93 2.37
N VAL A 308 5.06 -19.52 3.16
CA VAL A 308 6.38 -19.17 2.64
C VAL A 308 7.04 -20.38 2.01
N MET A 309 6.94 -21.57 2.63
CA MET A 309 7.42 -22.81 2.02
C MET A 309 6.75 -23.07 0.66
N LEU A 310 5.42 -22.96 0.55
CA LEU A 310 4.69 -23.20 -0.69
C LEU A 310 5.08 -22.19 -1.77
N VAL A 311 5.10 -20.90 -1.43
CA VAL A 311 5.44 -19.82 -2.36
C VAL A 311 6.89 -19.94 -2.83
N VAL A 312 7.84 -20.18 -1.92
CA VAL A 312 9.26 -20.37 -2.26
C VAL A 312 9.46 -21.64 -3.10
N ALA A 313 8.74 -22.73 -2.81
CA ALA A 313 8.79 -23.93 -3.63
C ALA A 313 8.31 -23.63 -5.07
N LEU A 314 7.13 -23.03 -5.22
CA LEU A 314 6.58 -22.68 -6.54
C LEU A 314 7.48 -21.69 -7.30
N ALA A 315 8.00 -20.68 -6.61
CA ALA A 315 8.86 -19.65 -7.19
C ALA A 315 10.26 -20.17 -7.56
N SER A 316 10.75 -21.23 -6.91
CA SER A 316 12.05 -21.84 -7.22
C SER A 316 11.95 -23.02 -8.21
N THR A 317 10.76 -23.60 -8.42
CA THR A 317 10.58 -24.72 -9.37
C THR A 317 9.85 -24.33 -10.65
N LEU A 318 8.71 -23.65 -10.54
CA LEU A 318 7.81 -23.40 -11.68
C LEU A 318 8.06 -22.02 -12.30
N ALA A 319 8.26 -20.98 -11.48
CA ALA A 319 8.45 -19.63 -11.99
C ALA A 319 9.63 -19.50 -12.98
N PRO A 320 10.82 -20.11 -12.77
CA PRO A 320 11.95 -19.97 -13.68
C PRO A 320 11.66 -20.46 -15.11
N ARG A 321 10.71 -21.40 -15.27
CA ARG A 321 10.32 -22.02 -16.55
C ARG A 321 9.03 -21.42 -17.12
N SER A 322 8.67 -20.23 -16.68
CA SER A 322 7.42 -19.56 -17.05
C SER A 322 7.67 -18.12 -17.47
N ALA A 323 6.62 -17.44 -17.92
CA ALA A 323 6.64 -15.99 -18.17
C ALA A 323 6.93 -15.14 -16.92
N TYR A 324 7.05 -15.74 -15.74
CA TYR A 324 7.35 -15.04 -14.49
C TYR A 324 8.78 -15.30 -13.98
N ALA A 325 9.68 -15.80 -14.82
CA ALA A 325 11.05 -16.13 -14.43
C ALA A 325 11.79 -14.97 -13.74
N LEU A 326 11.67 -13.75 -14.26
CA LEU A 326 12.27 -12.55 -13.66
C LEU A 326 11.72 -12.20 -12.27
N TYR A 327 10.52 -12.67 -11.94
CA TYR A 327 9.92 -12.44 -10.64
C TYR A 327 10.37 -13.46 -9.59
N ALA A 328 11.02 -14.57 -9.96
CA ALA A 328 11.31 -15.69 -9.06
C ALA A 328 11.99 -15.24 -7.75
N TRP A 329 13.11 -14.52 -7.84
CA TRP A 329 13.83 -14.03 -6.66
C TRP A 329 13.07 -12.94 -5.89
N SER A 330 12.36 -12.05 -6.60
CA SER A 330 11.54 -11.01 -5.96
C SER A 330 10.38 -11.60 -5.15
N VAL A 331 9.76 -12.66 -5.66
CA VAL A 331 8.70 -13.43 -5.00
C VAL A 331 9.25 -14.17 -3.79
N ILE A 332 10.42 -14.83 -3.93
CA ILE A 332 11.08 -15.53 -2.83
C ILE A 332 11.40 -14.56 -1.70
N ILE A 333 12.09 -13.45 -1.98
CA ILE A 333 12.52 -12.52 -0.93
C ILE A 333 11.33 -11.81 -0.27
N HIS A 334 10.28 -11.50 -1.04
CA HIS A 334 9.08 -10.92 -0.45
C HIS A 334 8.35 -11.93 0.45
N ALA A 335 8.25 -13.19 0.05
CA ALA A 335 7.66 -14.24 0.87
C ALA A 335 8.37 -14.38 2.22
N LEU A 336 9.70 -14.27 2.25
CA LEU A 336 10.47 -14.37 3.50
C LEU A 336 10.09 -13.31 4.54
N ILE A 337 9.53 -12.16 4.15
CA ILE A 337 9.02 -11.12 5.06
C ILE A 337 7.96 -11.66 6.03
N GLN A 338 7.21 -12.68 5.63
CA GLN A 338 6.20 -13.32 6.47
C GLN A 338 6.77 -14.26 7.54
N ILE A 339 8.09 -14.31 7.75
CA ILE A 339 8.71 -15.13 8.80
C ILE A 339 9.18 -14.23 9.95
N PRO A 340 8.64 -14.35 11.18
CA PRO A 340 7.61 -15.27 11.65
C PRO A 340 6.16 -14.75 11.49
N GLY A 341 5.93 -13.65 10.76
CA GLY A 341 4.59 -13.13 10.42
C GLY A 341 3.89 -12.39 11.57
N CYS A 342 4.35 -12.58 12.81
CA CYS A 342 3.78 -11.96 14.00
C CYS A 342 4.47 -10.64 14.40
N TYR A 343 5.26 -10.01 13.52
CA TYR A 343 6.05 -8.81 13.86
C TYR A 343 5.21 -7.62 14.35
N GLN A 344 3.96 -7.55 13.89
CA GLN A 344 3.02 -6.50 14.26
C GLN A 344 2.19 -6.81 15.53
N VAL A 345 2.45 -7.92 16.25
CA VAL A 345 1.63 -8.32 17.42
C VAL A 345 1.53 -7.22 18.49
N MET A 346 2.60 -6.50 18.79
CA MET A 346 2.56 -5.41 19.78
C MET A 346 1.70 -4.23 19.31
N ARG A 347 1.71 -3.91 18.01
CA ARG A 347 0.86 -2.88 17.41
C ARG A 347 -0.62 -3.24 17.57
N HIS A 348 -0.99 -4.48 17.24
CA HIS A 348 -2.35 -4.97 17.44
C HIS A 348 -2.75 -5.03 18.91
N ALA A 349 -1.85 -5.47 19.79
CA ALA A 349 -2.10 -5.51 21.23
C ALA A 349 -2.35 -4.11 21.80
N LEU A 350 -1.51 -3.12 21.46
CA LEU A 350 -1.67 -1.73 21.89
C LEU A 350 -2.97 -1.12 21.34
N THR A 351 -3.34 -1.43 20.10
CA THR A 351 -4.64 -1.01 19.54
C THR A 351 -5.82 -1.64 20.27
N GLY A 352 -5.75 -2.93 20.64
CA GLY A 352 -6.79 -3.61 21.43
C GLY A 352 -6.89 -3.10 22.87
N PHE A 353 -5.76 -2.73 23.50
CA PHE A 353 -5.74 -2.00 24.77
C PHE A 353 -6.12 -0.52 24.64
N GLN A 354 -6.33 -0.03 23.41
CA GLN A 354 -6.61 1.37 23.08
C GLN A 354 -5.51 2.35 23.52
N ARG A 355 -4.25 1.88 23.65
CA ARG A 355 -3.07 2.73 23.80
C ARG A 355 -2.59 3.24 22.43
N LEU A 356 -3.42 4.10 21.86
CA LEU A 356 -3.37 4.44 20.44
C LEU A 356 -2.25 5.41 20.08
N ASP A 357 -1.72 6.18 21.04
CA ASP A 357 -0.49 6.95 20.81
C ASP A 357 0.66 6.04 20.37
N TYR A 358 0.88 4.94 21.09
CA TYR A 358 1.97 4.00 20.82
C TYR A 358 1.70 3.15 19.59
N SER A 359 0.46 2.69 19.38
CA SER A 359 0.15 1.95 18.16
C SER A 359 0.33 2.81 16.91
N ARG A 360 -0.01 4.11 16.95
CA ARG A 360 0.22 5.03 15.82
C ARG A 360 1.68 5.37 15.59
N PHE A 361 2.51 5.43 16.64
CA PHE A 361 3.96 5.50 16.46
C PHE A 361 4.53 4.27 15.73
N LEU A 362 4.01 3.07 16.04
CA LEU A 362 4.41 1.85 15.32
C LEU A 362 3.93 1.85 13.87
N ASP A 363 2.69 2.29 13.62
CA ASP A 363 2.15 2.43 12.25
C ASP A 363 3.01 3.37 11.40
N ILE A 364 3.35 4.55 11.93
CA ILE A 364 4.17 5.54 11.22
C ILE A 364 5.61 5.05 11.10
N GLY A 365 6.14 4.39 12.13
CA GLY A 365 7.43 3.73 12.11
C GLY A 365 7.54 2.79 10.91
N LEU A 366 6.60 1.86 10.79
CA LEU A 366 6.59 0.85 9.74
C LEU A 366 6.39 1.44 8.33
N ASN A 367 5.43 2.37 8.17
CA ASN A 367 5.02 2.83 6.84
C ASN A 367 5.85 4.00 6.30
N VAL A 368 6.58 4.72 7.16
CA VAL A 368 7.26 5.97 6.78
C VAL A 368 8.70 5.99 7.27
N ILE A 369 8.92 5.95 8.59
CA ILE A 369 10.24 6.25 9.17
C ILE A 369 11.25 5.14 8.89
N PHE A 370 10.92 3.89 9.19
CA PHE A 370 11.86 2.78 9.03
C PHE A 370 12.24 2.54 7.57
N PRO A 371 11.31 2.53 6.58
CA PRO A 371 11.67 2.44 5.17
C PRO A 371 12.71 3.50 4.76
N MET A 372 12.53 4.77 5.14
CA MET A 372 13.50 5.83 4.83
C MET A 372 14.88 5.60 5.45
N LEU A 373 14.96 4.89 6.57
CA LEU A 373 16.22 4.59 7.25
C LEU A 373 16.90 3.33 6.68
N VAL A 374 16.14 2.27 6.45
CA VAL A 374 16.69 0.96 6.09
C VAL A 374 16.86 0.77 4.58
N GLN A 375 15.99 1.36 3.75
CA GLN A 375 16.12 1.25 2.29
C GLN A 375 17.46 1.81 1.77
N PRO A 376 17.95 3.00 2.15
CA PRO A 376 19.25 3.48 1.69
C PRO A 376 20.40 2.52 2.04
N ILE A 377 20.34 1.90 3.21
CA ILE A 377 21.37 0.99 3.71
C ILE A 377 21.35 -0.33 2.93
N PHE A 378 20.21 -1.03 2.91
CA PHE A 378 20.13 -2.36 2.31
C PHE A 378 20.08 -2.32 0.78
N VAL A 379 19.36 -1.35 0.19
CA VAL A 379 19.30 -1.19 -1.26
C VAL A 379 20.64 -0.75 -1.80
N GLY A 380 21.30 0.25 -1.18
CA GLY A 380 22.63 0.69 -1.59
C GLY A 380 23.68 -0.42 -1.50
N ALA A 381 23.70 -1.18 -0.40
CA ALA A 381 24.62 -2.30 -0.22
C ALA A 381 24.38 -3.41 -1.25
N MET A 382 23.11 -3.80 -1.47
CA MET A 382 22.78 -4.87 -2.41
C MET A 382 22.91 -4.44 -3.88
N PHE A 383 22.70 -3.16 -4.20
CA PHE A 383 22.99 -2.61 -5.52
C PHE A 383 24.48 -2.70 -5.84
N TYR A 384 25.34 -2.31 -4.89
CA TYR A 384 26.80 -2.46 -5.03
C TYR A 384 27.21 -3.92 -5.18
N TRP A 385 26.69 -4.81 -4.33
CA TRP A 385 26.91 -6.24 -4.44
C TRP A 385 26.47 -6.78 -5.82
N GLY A 386 25.29 -6.37 -6.30
CA GLY A 386 24.76 -6.75 -7.61
C GLY A 386 25.66 -6.32 -8.77
N ARG A 387 26.27 -5.12 -8.72
CA ARG A 387 27.24 -4.69 -9.74
C ARG A 387 28.50 -5.56 -9.77
N THR A 388 28.91 -6.10 -8.63
CA THR A 388 30.05 -7.04 -8.56
C THR A 388 29.70 -8.48 -8.97
N HIS A 389 28.41 -8.79 -9.17
CA HIS A 389 27.91 -10.11 -9.57
C HIS A 389 27.16 -10.00 -10.90
N PRO A 390 27.84 -10.16 -12.06
CA PRO A 390 27.27 -9.91 -13.39
C PRO A 390 25.99 -10.68 -13.72
N VAL A 391 25.73 -11.80 -13.04
CA VAL A 391 24.48 -12.58 -13.17
C VAL A 391 23.25 -11.77 -12.74
N PHE A 392 23.36 -11.01 -11.65
CA PHE A 392 22.26 -10.23 -11.09
C PHE A 392 22.28 -8.78 -11.60
N GLY A 393 23.46 -8.17 -11.68
CA GLY A 393 23.58 -6.76 -12.01
C GLY A 393 23.07 -5.83 -10.89
N GLY A 394 23.33 -4.52 -11.04
CA GLY A 394 22.97 -3.52 -10.03
C GLY A 394 21.47 -3.48 -9.74
N ALA A 395 20.65 -3.43 -10.80
CA ALA A 395 19.18 -3.34 -10.70
C ALA A 395 18.55 -4.49 -9.90
N MET A 396 18.90 -5.76 -10.21
CA MET A 396 18.38 -6.91 -9.47
C MET A 396 18.94 -6.96 -8.04
N GLY A 397 20.21 -6.60 -7.85
CA GLY A 397 20.79 -6.46 -6.51
C GLY A 397 19.99 -5.46 -5.66
N GLY A 398 19.73 -4.26 -6.20
CA GLY A 398 18.91 -3.26 -5.52
C GLY A 398 17.49 -3.73 -5.24
N LEU A 399 16.87 -4.50 -6.15
CA LEU A 399 15.57 -5.14 -5.91
C LEU A 399 15.61 -6.08 -4.71
N LEU A 400 16.63 -6.93 -4.59
CA LEU A 400 16.80 -7.80 -3.42
C LEU A 400 16.97 -6.96 -2.15
N GLY A 401 17.71 -5.86 -2.26
CA GLY A 401 17.86 -4.88 -1.18
C GLY A 401 16.52 -4.27 -0.72
N LEU A 402 15.55 -4.05 -1.61
CA LEU A 402 14.20 -3.60 -1.23
C LEU A 402 13.48 -4.64 -0.36
N GLY A 403 13.62 -5.93 -0.71
CA GLY A 403 13.10 -7.03 0.10
C GLY A 403 13.73 -7.11 1.49
N MET A 404 15.06 -7.00 1.56
CA MET A 404 15.79 -6.98 2.84
C MET A 404 15.42 -5.75 3.69
N ALA A 405 15.29 -4.59 3.06
CA ALA A 405 14.87 -3.35 3.72
C ALA A 405 13.47 -3.49 4.33
N ALA A 406 12.51 -4.05 3.59
CA ALA A 406 11.16 -4.28 4.09
C ALA A 406 11.13 -5.28 5.26
N TYR A 407 11.93 -6.36 5.19
CA TYR A 407 12.12 -7.28 6.32
C TYR A 407 12.69 -6.57 7.56
N ALA A 408 13.72 -5.75 7.37
CA ALA A 408 14.33 -4.97 8.44
C ALA A 408 13.36 -3.96 9.07
N ALA A 409 12.49 -3.34 8.28
CA ALA A 409 11.47 -2.42 8.79
C ALA A 409 10.47 -3.13 9.72
N GLU A 410 10.04 -4.35 9.37
CA GLU A 410 9.17 -5.17 10.24
C GLU A 410 9.88 -5.55 11.55
N LEU A 411 11.17 -5.96 11.48
CA LEU A 411 11.98 -6.25 12.66
C LEU A 411 12.17 -5.03 13.59
N LEU A 412 12.42 -3.86 13.02
CA LEU A 412 12.54 -2.61 13.79
C LEU A 412 11.22 -2.25 14.44
N THR A 413 10.10 -2.45 13.73
CA THR A 413 8.75 -2.24 14.27
C THR A 413 8.46 -3.20 15.43
N PHE A 414 8.81 -4.48 15.29
CA PHE A 414 8.72 -5.44 16.37
C PHE A 414 9.57 -5.03 17.58
N SER A 415 10.82 -4.60 17.35
CA SER A 415 11.76 -4.21 18.41
C SER A 415 11.28 -2.96 19.16
N LEU A 416 10.85 -1.93 18.42
CA LEU A 416 10.27 -0.73 19.00
C LEU A 416 8.96 -1.06 19.75
N GLY A 417 8.12 -1.92 19.17
CA GLY A 417 6.86 -2.36 19.76
C GLY A 417 7.09 -3.13 21.07
N TRP A 418 8.07 -4.02 21.10
CA TRP A 418 8.46 -4.76 22.30
C TRP A 418 8.91 -3.80 23.41
N TRP A 419 9.74 -2.81 23.06
CA TRP A 419 10.17 -1.79 24.00
C TRP A 419 9.00 -0.94 24.51
N LEU A 420 8.12 -0.44 23.63
CA LEU A 420 6.94 0.34 24.01
C LEU A 420 5.99 -0.45 24.90
N TYR A 421 5.73 -1.71 24.57
CA TYR A 421 4.84 -2.59 25.33
C TYR A 421 5.37 -2.81 26.76
N ARG A 422 6.68 -3.07 26.91
CA ARG A 422 7.33 -3.16 28.24
C ARG A 422 7.45 -1.82 28.95
N ARG A 423 7.54 -0.71 28.21
CA ARG A 423 7.59 0.65 28.76
C ARG A 423 6.28 1.02 29.45
N VAL A 424 5.14 0.54 28.94
CA VAL A 424 3.84 0.67 29.63
C VAL A 424 3.81 -0.17 30.92
N GLY A 425 4.48 -1.32 30.96
CA GLY A 425 4.53 -2.24 32.11
C GLY A 425 3.95 -3.63 31.80
N TYR A 426 3.41 -3.82 30.59
CA TYR A 426 2.87 -5.09 30.15
C TYR A 426 3.95 -6.16 29.93
N ASN A 427 3.55 -7.42 30.13
CA ASN A 427 4.40 -8.58 29.96
C ASN A 427 4.34 -9.13 28.53
N ALA A 428 5.32 -8.78 27.70
CA ALA A 428 5.35 -9.18 26.30
C ALA A 428 5.45 -10.71 26.10
N ARG A 429 6.03 -11.45 27.07
CA ARG A 429 6.19 -12.92 26.98
C ARG A 429 4.85 -13.63 26.82
N ILE A 430 3.79 -13.13 27.47
CA ILE A 430 2.50 -13.81 27.52
C ILE A 430 1.85 -13.90 26.14
N LEU A 431 2.11 -12.94 25.24
CA LEU A 431 1.60 -12.96 23.87
C LEU A 431 2.12 -14.14 23.05
N PHE A 432 3.29 -14.68 23.39
CA PHE A 432 3.93 -15.80 22.69
C PHE A 432 3.64 -17.16 23.32
N LEU A 433 2.93 -17.19 24.46
CA LEU A 433 2.44 -18.43 25.06
C LEU A 433 1.22 -18.96 24.26
N ALA A 434 0.81 -20.19 24.51
CA ALA A 434 -0.30 -20.83 23.78
C ALA A 434 -1.31 -21.42 24.76
N HIS A 435 -2.11 -20.57 25.42
CA HIS A 435 -3.12 -21.00 26.41
C HIS A 435 -4.54 -21.11 25.83
N PHE A 436 -4.78 -20.58 24.63
CA PHE A 436 -6.10 -20.56 24.00
C PHE A 436 -6.75 -21.95 23.85
N ASP A 437 -8.07 -22.03 23.90
CA ASP A 437 -8.80 -23.27 23.64
C ASP A 437 -9.38 -23.29 22.22
N TRP A 438 -10.08 -24.38 21.88
CA TRP A 438 -10.75 -24.52 20.59
C TRP A 438 -11.90 -23.52 20.42
N GLN A 439 -12.52 -23.06 21.50
CA GLN A 439 -13.59 -22.08 21.43
C GLN A 439 -13.05 -20.72 20.97
N VAL A 440 -11.94 -20.26 21.56
CA VAL A 440 -11.23 -19.03 21.17
C VAL A 440 -10.77 -19.09 19.71
N VAL A 441 -10.24 -20.24 19.27
CA VAL A 441 -9.89 -20.46 17.86
C VAL A 441 -11.13 -20.31 16.99
N LYS A 442 -12.20 -21.06 17.27
CA LYS A 442 -13.43 -21.04 16.45
C LYS A 442 -14.07 -19.64 16.38
N THR A 443 -14.12 -18.89 17.48
CA THR A 443 -14.66 -17.53 17.48
C THR A 443 -13.77 -16.57 16.72
N SER A 444 -12.45 -16.67 16.88
CA SER A 444 -11.47 -15.88 16.13
C SER A 444 -11.63 -16.08 14.62
N PHE A 445 -11.67 -17.34 14.15
CA PHE A 445 -11.83 -17.65 12.72
C PHE A 445 -13.21 -17.31 12.19
N ARG A 446 -14.28 -17.57 12.95
CA ARG A 446 -15.63 -17.19 12.51
C ARG A 446 -15.72 -15.69 12.28
N PHE A 447 -15.10 -14.89 13.15
CA PHE A 447 -15.06 -13.45 12.96
C PHE A 447 -14.16 -13.07 11.77
N GLY A 448 -12.92 -13.56 11.78
CA GLY A 448 -11.87 -13.18 10.84
C GLY A 448 -12.14 -13.60 9.40
N VAL A 449 -12.72 -14.78 9.14
CA VAL A 449 -13.03 -15.23 7.77
C VAL A 449 -14.02 -14.30 7.08
N PHE A 450 -15.06 -13.84 7.78
CA PHE A 450 -15.99 -12.87 7.20
C PHE A 450 -15.31 -11.53 6.95
N GLU A 451 -14.48 -11.06 7.87
CA GLU A 451 -13.69 -9.85 7.67
C GLU A 451 -12.83 -9.98 6.40
N MET A 452 -12.07 -11.07 6.29
CA MET A 452 -11.21 -11.40 5.15
C MET A 452 -11.99 -11.42 3.84
N LEU A 453 -13.18 -12.03 3.80
CA LEU A 453 -14.03 -12.05 2.61
C LEU A 453 -14.45 -10.63 2.18
N GLY A 454 -14.72 -9.74 3.13
CA GLY A 454 -15.03 -8.34 2.83
C GLY A 454 -13.84 -7.62 2.20
N SER A 455 -12.64 -7.81 2.75
CA SER A 455 -11.41 -7.23 2.24
C SER A 455 -11.03 -7.80 0.86
N ALA A 456 -11.16 -9.12 0.66
CA ALA A 456 -10.92 -9.78 -0.61
C ALA A 456 -11.92 -9.38 -1.71
N ALA A 457 -13.18 -9.14 -1.36
CA ALA A 457 -14.20 -8.67 -2.30
C ALA A 457 -13.78 -7.37 -3.00
N TRP A 458 -13.20 -6.43 -2.26
CA TRP A 458 -12.69 -5.17 -2.83
C TRP A 458 -11.58 -5.42 -3.86
N SER A 459 -10.59 -6.27 -3.54
CA SER A 459 -9.50 -6.61 -4.46
C SER A 459 -10.01 -7.33 -5.72
N PHE A 460 -10.97 -8.24 -5.56
CA PHE A 460 -11.63 -8.89 -6.70
C PHE A 460 -12.38 -7.87 -7.57
N GLY A 461 -13.08 -6.91 -6.94
CA GLY A 461 -13.71 -5.78 -7.61
C GLY A 461 -12.72 -4.99 -8.48
N GLN A 462 -11.56 -4.63 -7.92
CA GLN A 462 -10.50 -3.93 -8.66
C GLN A 462 -9.98 -4.76 -9.85
N ALA A 463 -9.71 -6.04 -9.65
CA ALA A 463 -9.20 -6.91 -10.72
C ALA A 463 -10.21 -7.07 -11.87
N MET A 464 -11.49 -7.27 -11.54
CA MET A 464 -12.55 -7.35 -12.53
C MET A 464 -12.75 -6.03 -13.27
N GLU A 465 -12.66 -4.89 -12.59
CA GLU A 465 -12.76 -3.57 -13.22
C GLU A 465 -11.65 -3.34 -14.26
N ILE A 466 -10.42 -3.76 -13.97
CA ILE A 466 -9.31 -3.72 -14.93
C ILE A 466 -9.66 -4.59 -16.16
N ALA A 467 -10.15 -5.82 -15.96
CA ALA A 467 -10.52 -6.69 -17.07
C ALA A 467 -11.66 -6.11 -17.93
N ILE A 468 -12.68 -5.53 -17.29
CA ILE A 468 -13.84 -4.92 -17.98
C ILE A 468 -13.39 -3.69 -18.80
N THR A 469 -12.55 -2.84 -18.23
CA THR A 469 -12.07 -1.63 -18.90
C THR A 469 -11.13 -1.96 -20.05
N GLN A 470 -10.22 -2.92 -19.90
CA GLN A 470 -9.38 -3.41 -21.00
C GLN A 470 -10.20 -3.89 -22.20
N ALA A 471 -11.35 -4.53 -21.97
CA ALA A 471 -12.19 -5.06 -23.04
C ALA A 471 -13.13 -4.01 -23.70
N ARG A 472 -13.47 -2.92 -23.01
CA ARG A 472 -14.57 -2.01 -23.44
C ARG A 472 -14.17 -0.56 -23.62
N LEU A 473 -13.01 -0.15 -23.13
CA LEU A 473 -12.59 1.24 -23.05
C LEU A 473 -11.64 1.56 -24.22
N ILE A 474 -11.95 2.61 -24.97
CA ILE A 474 -11.10 3.07 -26.08
C ILE A 474 -9.86 3.76 -25.51
N ASN A 475 -8.66 3.43 -26.00
CA ASN A 475 -7.41 3.99 -25.50
C ASN A 475 -7.22 3.77 -23.98
N TYR A 476 -7.50 2.54 -23.55
CA TYR A 476 -7.46 2.15 -22.14
C TYR A 476 -6.11 2.43 -21.48
N ALA A 477 -4.99 2.31 -22.20
CA ALA A 477 -3.66 2.51 -21.65
C ALA A 477 -3.44 3.96 -21.19
N GLU A 478 -3.73 4.94 -22.06
CA GLU A 478 -3.60 6.37 -21.72
C GLU A 478 -4.57 6.76 -20.59
N ILE A 479 -5.80 6.23 -20.65
CA ILE A 479 -6.81 6.50 -19.63
C ILE A 479 -6.42 5.92 -18.28
N TRP A 480 -5.90 4.70 -18.22
CA TRP A 480 -5.41 4.11 -16.97
C TRP A 480 -4.19 4.85 -16.42
N GLY A 481 -3.30 5.35 -17.29
CA GLY A 481 -2.20 6.23 -16.87
C GLY A 481 -2.70 7.50 -16.19
N ASN A 482 -3.66 8.18 -16.82
CA ASN A 482 -4.28 9.39 -16.27
C ASN A 482 -5.13 9.10 -15.02
N TRP A 483 -5.86 7.98 -15.00
CA TRP A 483 -6.66 7.54 -13.87
C TRP A 483 -5.78 7.23 -12.66
N GLY A 484 -4.70 6.47 -12.86
CA GLY A 484 -3.74 6.13 -11.81
C GLY A 484 -3.09 7.38 -11.20
N MET A 485 -2.70 8.35 -12.04
CA MET A 485 -2.18 9.64 -11.57
C MET A 485 -3.20 10.40 -10.69
N ALA A 486 -4.46 10.50 -11.14
CA ALA A 486 -5.52 11.15 -10.37
C ALA A 486 -5.86 10.40 -9.07
N GLN A 487 -5.86 9.06 -9.11
CA GLN A 487 -6.17 8.20 -7.96
C GLN A 487 -5.14 8.32 -6.84
N ASN A 488 -3.87 8.62 -7.15
CA ASN A 488 -2.82 8.81 -6.13
C ASN A 488 -3.17 9.90 -5.11
N PHE A 489 -3.87 10.96 -5.52
CA PHE A 489 -4.33 12.01 -4.60
C PHE A 489 -5.44 11.54 -3.65
N ILE A 490 -6.23 10.55 -4.07
CA ILE A 490 -7.35 10.05 -3.28
C ILE A 490 -6.87 9.22 -2.08
N PHE A 491 -5.67 8.65 -2.15
CA PHE A 491 -5.06 7.97 -1.01
C PHE A 491 -4.86 8.88 0.21
N ALA A 492 -4.83 10.21 0.05
CA ALA A 492 -4.78 11.14 1.16
C ALA A 492 -5.98 10.96 2.14
N PHE A 493 -7.16 10.58 1.63
CA PHE A 493 -8.34 10.34 2.46
C PHE A 493 -8.21 9.12 3.39
N ASN A 494 -7.27 8.20 3.11
CA ASN A 494 -7.02 7.03 3.97
C ASN A 494 -6.49 7.42 5.35
N VAL A 495 -6.00 8.65 5.55
CA VAL A 495 -5.62 9.14 6.89
C VAL A 495 -6.76 8.99 7.90
N THR A 496 -8.01 9.10 7.44
CA THR A 496 -9.20 8.95 8.26
C THR A 496 -9.45 7.50 8.72
N GLN A 497 -8.92 6.49 8.01
CA GLN A 497 -8.95 5.11 8.49
C GLN A 497 -8.21 4.96 9.83
N THR A 498 -7.16 5.74 10.05
CA THR A 498 -6.43 5.74 11.33
C THR A 498 -7.32 6.10 12.53
N LEU A 499 -8.30 6.99 12.33
CA LEU A 499 -9.32 7.26 13.34
C LEU A 499 -10.22 6.04 13.52
N ASN A 500 -10.76 5.52 12.42
CA ASN A 500 -11.75 4.45 12.42
C ASN A 500 -11.21 3.14 13.04
N ASP A 501 -9.94 2.82 12.80
CA ASP A 501 -9.20 1.73 13.42
C ASP A 501 -9.13 1.84 14.96
N GLY A 502 -9.14 3.06 15.50
CA GLY A 502 -9.21 3.31 16.95
C GLY A 502 -10.64 3.30 17.49
N VAL A 503 -11.62 3.63 16.65
CA VAL A 503 -13.04 3.64 17.01
C VAL A 503 -13.61 2.23 17.09
N MET A 504 -13.19 1.30 16.23
CA MET A 504 -13.65 -0.09 16.26
C MET A 504 -13.43 -0.78 17.63
N PRO A 505 -12.22 -0.77 18.24
CA PRO A 505 -12.04 -1.35 19.56
C PRO A 505 -12.80 -0.61 20.66
N ALA A 506 -12.98 0.71 20.55
CA ALA A 506 -13.79 1.47 21.51
C ALA A 506 -15.28 1.06 21.45
N ILE A 507 -15.83 0.88 20.23
CA ILE A 507 -17.19 0.33 20.05
C ILE A 507 -17.27 -1.10 20.61
N SER A 508 -16.27 -1.95 20.35
CA SER A 508 -16.23 -3.33 20.85
C SER A 508 -16.28 -3.40 22.39
N GLU A 509 -15.50 -2.54 23.07
CA GLU A 509 -15.47 -2.42 24.54
C GLU A 509 -16.84 -1.99 25.10
N ALA A 510 -17.43 -0.93 24.52
CA ALA A 510 -18.69 -0.36 24.98
C ALA A 510 -19.91 -1.25 24.67
N PHE A 511 -20.04 -1.70 23.42
CA PHE A 511 -21.22 -2.43 22.94
C PHE A 511 -21.35 -3.79 23.60
N SER A 512 -20.24 -4.52 23.75
CA SER A 512 -20.23 -5.85 24.39
C SER A 512 -20.55 -5.77 25.88
N SER A 513 -20.36 -4.61 26.50
CA SER A 513 -20.72 -4.31 27.89
C SER A 513 -22.11 -3.66 28.03
N GLY A 514 -22.91 -3.66 26.96
CA GLY A 514 -24.28 -3.14 26.97
C GLY A 514 -24.42 -1.62 26.91
N LYS A 515 -23.31 -0.87 26.78
CA LYS A 515 -23.29 0.61 26.77
C LYS A 515 -23.60 1.18 25.37
N ARG A 516 -24.88 1.13 24.98
CA ARG A 516 -25.33 1.48 23.62
C ARG A 516 -25.27 2.98 23.31
N LEU A 517 -25.52 3.87 24.29
CA LEU A 517 -25.43 5.31 24.07
C LEU A 517 -23.98 5.76 23.87
N LEU A 518 -23.04 5.12 24.58
CA LEU A 518 -21.62 5.31 24.40
C LEU A 518 -21.16 4.85 23.01
N SER A 519 -21.59 3.66 22.56
CA SER A 519 -21.30 3.21 21.18
C SER A 519 -21.88 4.16 20.12
N GLN A 520 -23.09 4.68 20.36
CA GLN A 520 -23.72 5.69 19.51
C GLN A 520 -22.90 6.99 19.49
N TYR A 521 -22.39 7.44 20.64
CA TYR A 521 -21.52 8.62 20.75
C TYR A 521 -20.20 8.45 20.00
N TYR A 522 -19.52 7.30 20.15
CA TYR A 522 -18.31 7.00 19.38
C TYR A 522 -18.54 7.07 17.87
N THR A 523 -19.71 6.61 17.43
CA THR A 523 -20.08 6.67 16.01
C THR A 523 -20.37 8.09 15.54
N VAL A 524 -21.06 8.89 16.36
CA VAL A 524 -21.30 10.32 16.10
C VAL A 524 -19.98 11.07 15.97
N MET A 525 -19.04 10.85 16.89
CA MET A 525 -17.74 11.50 16.86
C MET A 525 -16.90 11.01 15.67
N ALA A 526 -17.00 9.73 15.29
CA ALA A 526 -16.40 9.23 14.07
C ALA A 526 -16.95 9.97 12.83
N TYR A 527 -18.27 10.12 12.68
CA TYR A 527 -18.85 10.90 11.58
C TYR A 527 -18.36 12.36 11.58
N LYS A 528 -18.31 13.01 12.75
CA LYS A 528 -17.85 14.39 12.89
C LYS A 528 -16.40 14.57 12.41
N TYR A 529 -15.47 13.80 12.96
CA TYR A 529 -14.05 13.95 12.66
C TYR A 529 -13.69 13.47 11.26
N ASN A 530 -14.34 12.41 10.77
CA ASN A 530 -14.14 12.00 9.39
C ASN A 530 -14.66 13.08 8.41
N GLY A 531 -15.83 13.66 8.67
CA GLY A 531 -16.39 14.74 7.84
C GLY A 531 -15.51 15.99 7.85
N LEU A 532 -15.00 16.39 9.02
CA LEU A 532 -14.01 17.45 9.20
C LEU A 532 -12.78 17.23 8.30
N VAL A 533 -12.08 16.10 8.46
CA VAL A 533 -10.84 15.86 7.72
C VAL A 533 -11.09 15.63 6.23
N SER A 534 -12.21 15.00 5.87
CA SER A 534 -12.58 14.82 4.47
C SER A 534 -12.84 16.17 3.78
N ALA A 535 -13.53 17.10 4.43
CA ALA A 535 -13.77 18.42 3.85
C ALA A 535 -12.48 19.27 3.76
N PHE A 536 -11.56 19.14 4.72
CA PHE A 536 -10.22 19.74 4.60
C PHE A 536 -9.48 19.21 3.38
N LEU A 537 -9.33 17.89 3.27
CA LEU A 537 -8.61 17.25 2.17
C LEU A 537 -9.26 17.58 0.82
N ALA A 538 -10.60 17.57 0.74
CA ALA A 538 -11.31 17.97 -0.46
C ALA A 538 -11.00 19.42 -0.86
N ALA A 539 -11.02 20.36 0.09
CA ALA A 539 -10.72 21.77 -0.18
C ALA A 539 -9.29 21.97 -0.72
N VAL A 540 -8.32 21.29 -0.11
CA VAL A 540 -6.91 21.35 -0.54
C VAL A 540 -6.73 20.73 -1.92
N LEU A 541 -7.21 19.51 -2.11
CA LEU A 541 -7.01 18.75 -3.35
C LEU A 541 -7.75 19.38 -4.53
N LEU A 542 -8.97 19.89 -4.34
CA LEU A 542 -9.69 20.61 -5.41
C LEU A 542 -8.97 21.90 -5.83
N ALA A 543 -8.34 22.61 -4.89
CA ALA A 543 -7.63 23.85 -5.19
C ALA A 543 -6.28 23.63 -5.87
N ILE A 544 -5.59 22.53 -5.52
CA ILE A 544 -4.17 22.35 -5.83
C ILE A 544 -3.88 21.19 -6.78
N ALA A 545 -4.58 20.05 -6.66
CA ALA A 545 -4.21 18.84 -7.39
C ALA A 545 -4.20 19.03 -8.91
N PRO A 546 -5.18 19.71 -9.56
CA PRO A 546 -5.12 19.95 -11.00
C PRO A 546 -3.89 20.77 -11.43
N ARG A 547 -3.57 21.83 -10.69
CA ARG A 547 -2.40 22.69 -10.94
C ARG A 547 -1.10 21.92 -10.73
N PHE A 548 -1.05 21.13 -9.67
CA PHE A 548 0.10 20.30 -9.35
C PHE A 548 0.37 19.27 -10.45
N ILE A 549 -0.66 18.55 -10.92
CA ILE A 549 -0.52 17.54 -11.98
C ILE A 549 0.04 18.21 -13.24
N ILE A 550 -0.61 19.26 -13.75
CA ILE A 550 -0.18 19.92 -14.98
C ILE A 550 1.26 20.46 -14.86
N GLY A 551 1.60 21.12 -13.75
CA GLY A 551 2.91 21.74 -13.57
C GLY A 551 4.04 20.76 -13.22
N SER A 552 3.73 19.55 -12.73
CA SER A 552 4.75 18.54 -12.38
C SER A 552 4.94 17.46 -13.44
N THR A 553 3.88 17.11 -14.19
CA THR A 553 3.91 15.99 -15.16
C THR A 553 3.68 16.42 -16.60
N GLY A 554 3.34 17.69 -16.86
CA GLY A 554 3.14 18.22 -18.21
C GLY A 554 1.74 18.00 -18.80
N VAL A 555 1.56 18.47 -20.04
CA VAL A 555 0.25 18.54 -20.72
C VAL A 555 -0.35 17.19 -21.07
N GLU A 556 0.46 16.13 -21.16
CA GLU A 556 0.01 14.76 -21.44
C GLU A 556 -0.91 14.21 -20.34
N PHE A 557 -0.85 14.78 -19.13
CA PHE A 557 -1.68 14.41 -17.99
C PHE A 557 -2.85 15.37 -17.74
N GLU A 558 -3.23 16.17 -18.74
CA GLU A 558 -4.38 17.09 -18.62
C GLU A 558 -5.68 16.34 -18.25
N ARG A 559 -5.89 15.13 -18.79
CA ARG A 559 -7.04 14.29 -18.43
C ARG A 559 -7.02 13.91 -16.94
N ALA A 560 -5.86 13.61 -16.37
CA ALA A 560 -5.72 13.34 -14.94
C ALA A 560 -6.12 14.56 -14.09
N ALA A 561 -5.75 15.77 -14.51
CA ALA A 561 -6.19 17.02 -13.87
C ALA A 561 -7.71 17.23 -13.94
N LEU A 562 -8.40 16.69 -14.96
CA LEU A 562 -9.86 16.67 -15.00
C LEU A 562 -10.46 15.56 -14.14
N TYR A 563 -9.88 14.36 -14.13
CA TYR A 563 -10.39 13.21 -13.37
C TYR A 563 -10.22 13.38 -11.86
N VAL A 564 -9.17 14.06 -11.41
CA VAL A 564 -8.91 14.26 -9.98
C VAL A 564 -10.03 15.04 -9.29
N ILE A 565 -10.76 15.89 -10.01
CA ILE A 565 -11.87 16.69 -9.46
C ILE A 565 -13.03 15.78 -8.96
N PRO A 566 -13.71 15.01 -9.83
CA PRO A 566 -14.78 14.12 -9.38
C PRO A 566 -14.27 13.01 -8.46
N LEU A 567 -13.04 12.52 -8.64
CA LEU A 567 -12.46 11.53 -7.74
C LEU A 567 -12.20 12.09 -6.33
N THR A 568 -11.82 13.36 -6.21
CA THR A 568 -11.66 14.05 -4.91
C THR A 568 -12.99 14.19 -4.20
N LEU A 569 -14.05 14.53 -4.94
CA LEU A 569 -15.41 14.57 -4.39
C LEU A 569 -15.88 13.18 -3.93
N TRP A 570 -15.56 12.12 -4.70
CA TRP A 570 -15.81 10.75 -4.30
C TRP A 570 -15.05 10.39 -3.02
N GLY A 571 -13.75 10.72 -2.96
CA GLY A 571 -12.89 10.60 -1.77
C GLY A 571 -13.52 11.22 -0.52
N ALA A 572 -14.03 12.44 -0.66
CA ALA A 572 -14.61 13.21 0.44
C ALA A 572 -15.89 12.60 1.03
N VAL A 573 -16.62 11.77 0.27
CA VAL A 573 -17.87 11.15 0.71
C VAL A 573 -17.73 9.68 1.08
N GLN A 574 -16.51 9.13 1.11
CA GLN A 574 -16.27 7.72 1.49
C GLN A 574 -16.49 7.44 2.97
N TYR A 575 -16.27 8.43 3.83
CA TYR A 575 -16.23 8.19 5.25
C TYR A 575 -17.47 7.55 5.88
N PRO A 576 -18.72 7.80 5.43
CA PRO A 576 -19.87 7.14 6.03
C PRO A 576 -19.85 5.63 5.84
N SER A 577 -19.27 5.15 4.73
CA SER A 577 -19.06 3.73 4.48
C SER A 577 -18.05 3.15 5.49
N TRP A 578 -16.92 3.82 5.71
CA TRP A 578 -15.89 3.33 6.66
C TRP A 578 -16.38 3.32 8.10
N VAL A 579 -17.12 4.35 8.52
CA VAL A 579 -17.78 4.34 9.83
C VAL A 579 -18.74 3.15 9.93
N GLY A 580 -19.54 2.91 8.87
CA GLY A 580 -20.45 1.77 8.81
C GLY A 580 -19.76 0.41 8.98
N ASP A 581 -18.62 0.22 8.31
CA ASP A 581 -17.82 -1.01 8.40
C ASP A 581 -17.28 -1.23 9.83
N ASN A 582 -16.79 -0.18 10.48
CA ASN A 582 -16.24 -0.26 11.84
C ASN A 582 -17.32 -0.49 12.91
N VAL A 583 -18.52 0.07 12.72
CA VAL A 583 -19.69 -0.23 13.56
C VAL A 583 -20.04 -1.73 13.49
N GLN A 584 -20.00 -2.32 12.30
CA GLN A 584 -20.30 -3.75 12.10
C GLN A 584 -19.26 -4.65 12.74
N LEU A 585 -17.98 -4.33 12.57
CA LEU A 585 -16.88 -5.06 13.21
C LEU A 585 -16.92 -4.94 14.74
N GLY A 586 -17.04 -3.73 15.28
CA GLY A 586 -17.13 -3.48 16.72
C GLY A 586 -18.36 -4.14 17.36
N SER A 587 -19.47 -4.25 16.62
CA SER A 587 -20.69 -4.93 17.07
C SER A 587 -20.68 -6.45 16.90
N ASN A 588 -19.52 -7.05 16.59
CA ASN A 588 -19.35 -8.50 16.36
C ASN A 588 -20.17 -9.06 15.18
N LYS A 589 -20.35 -8.27 14.10
CA LYS A 589 -21.11 -8.65 12.89
C LYS A 589 -20.29 -8.48 11.61
N PRO A 590 -19.12 -9.14 11.48
CA PRO A 590 -18.23 -8.99 10.32
C PRO A 590 -18.89 -9.44 9.01
N TYR A 591 -19.83 -10.38 9.06
CA TYR A 591 -20.59 -10.83 7.89
C TYR A 591 -21.41 -9.71 7.23
N LEU A 592 -21.87 -8.71 8.00
CA LEU A 592 -22.55 -7.54 7.44
C LEU A 592 -21.60 -6.69 6.60
N LYS A 593 -20.36 -6.48 7.08
CA LYS A 593 -19.30 -5.80 6.32
C LYS A 593 -19.05 -6.54 5.01
N SER A 594 -18.86 -7.86 5.06
CA SER A 594 -18.59 -8.66 3.86
C SER A 594 -19.70 -8.53 2.82
N ILE A 595 -20.96 -8.70 3.25
CA ILE A 595 -22.11 -8.64 2.34
C ILE A 595 -22.24 -7.25 1.72
N LEU A 596 -22.07 -6.18 2.52
CA LEU A 596 -22.23 -4.80 2.03
C LEU A 596 -21.10 -4.37 1.11
N VAL A 597 -19.84 -4.71 1.44
CA VAL A 597 -18.70 -4.47 0.56
C VAL A 597 -18.85 -5.26 -0.74
N PHE A 598 -19.19 -6.54 -0.67
CA PHE A 598 -19.40 -7.37 -1.86
C PHE A 598 -20.55 -6.83 -2.75
N SER A 599 -21.66 -6.40 -2.14
CA SER A 599 -22.78 -5.79 -2.87
C SER A 599 -22.37 -4.47 -3.54
N GLU A 600 -21.58 -3.64 -2.86
CA GLU A 600 -21.00 -2.43 -3.45
C GLU A 600 -20.17 -2.75 -4.70
N GLN A 601 -19.29 -3.75 -4.62
CA GLN A 601 -18.46 -4.17 -5.75
C GLN A 601 -19.31 -4.71 -6.91
N ILE A 602 -20.35 -5.51 -6.65
CA ILE A 602 -21.26 -5.98 -7.70
C ILE A 602 -21.94 -4.80 -8.40
N ILE A 603 -22.51 -3.86 -7.64
CA ILE A 603 -23.17 -2.68 -8.22
C ILE A 603 -22.18 -1.91 -9.10
N ARG A 604 -20.97 -1.69 -8.60
CA ARG A 604 -19.92 -0.98 -9.35
C ARG A 604 -19.57 -1.70 -10.65
N LEU A 605 -19.31 -3.01 -10.60
CA LEU A 605 -18.93 -3.81 -11.76
C LEU A 605 -20.05 -3.91 -12.81
N VAL A 606 -21.30 -4.12 -12.37
CA VAL A 606 -22.46 -4.20 -13.27
C VAL A 606 -22.69 -2.86 -13.95
N LEU A 607 -22.63 -1.75 -13.21
CA LEU A 607 -22.77 -0.42 -13.79
C LEU A 607 -21.62 -0.10 -14.76
N ALA A 608 -20.38 -0.42 -14.39
CA ALA A 608 -19.23 -0.27 -15.28
C ALA A 608 -19.45 -1.06 -16.58
N TRP A 609 -19.82 -2.34 -16.48
CA TRP A 609 -20.06 -3.20 -17.65
C TRP A 609 -21.11 -2.63 -18.61
N ILE A 610 -22.23 -2.12 -18.08
CA ILE A 610 -23.36 -1.60 -18.86
C ILE A 610 -23.03 -0.22 -19.45
N LEU A 611 -22.48 0.69 -18.64
CA LEU A 611 -22.36 2.11 -18.99
C LEU A 611 -21.07 2.45 -19.73
N LEU A 612 -19.99 1.66 -19.59
CA LEU A 612 -18.69 1.96 -20.20
C LEU A 612 -18.76 2.13 -21.71
N ALA A 613 -19.51 1.27 -22.40
CA ALA A 613 -19.64 1.33 -23.86
C ALA A 613 -20.16 2.68 -24.36
N ARG A 614 -21.03 3.35 -23.58
CA ARG A 614 -21.67 4.61 -23.96
C ARG A 614 -21.00 5.84 -23.35
N PHE A 615 -20.59 5.77 -22.08
CA PHE A 615 -20.12 6.92 -21.31
C PHE A 615 -18.60 6.90 -21.04
N GLN A 616 -17.88 5.89 -21.50
CA GLN A 616 -16.42 5.75 -21.35
C GLN A 616 -16.01 5.97 -19.88
N VAL A 617 -14.91 6.69 -19.59
CA VAL A 617 -14.40 6.91 -18.22
C VAL A 617 -15.44 7.48 -17.26
N THR A 618 -16.35 8.32 -17.74
CA THR A 618 -17.44 8.88 -16.93
C THR A 618 -18.34 7.80 -16.34
N ALA A 619 -18.50 6.66 -17.02
CA ALA A 619 -19.21 5.50 -16.51
C ALA A 619 -18.58 4.96 -15.22
N LEU A 620 -17.24 4.93 -15.14
CA LEU A 620 -16.53 4.46 -13.94
C LEU A 620 -16.85 5.39 -12.78
N ILE A 621 -16.68 6.70 -12.98
CA ILE A 621 -16.98 7.72 -11.96
C ILE A 621 -18.41 7.54 -11.44
N ILE A 622 -19.39 7.41 -12.33
CA ILE A 622 -20.80 7.16 -11.95
C ILE A 622 -20.92 5.87 -11.14
N ALA A 623 -20.31 4.78 -11.58
CA ALA A 623 -20.35 3.50 -10.89
C ALA A 623 -19.76 3.57 -9.47
N TYR A 624 -18.64 4.29 -9.29
CA TYR A 624 -18.00 4.52 -7.99
C TYR A 624 -18.92 5.29 -7.03
N PHE A 625 -19.55 6.38 -7.48
CA PHE A 625 -20.48 7.15 -6.66
C PHE A 625 -21.73 6.34 -6.31
N VAL A 626 -22.37 5.70 -7.29
CA VAL A 626 -23.60 4.93 -7.07
C VAL A 626 -23.36 3.74 -6.13
N GLY A 627 -22.27 2.98 -6.34
CA GLY A 627 -21.90 1.88 -5.45
C GLY A 627 -21.70 2.36 -4.01
N LEU A 628 -20.88 3.40 -3.83
CA LEU A 628 -20.56 3.95 -2.51
C LEU A 628 -21.81 4.49 -1.79
N PHE A 629 -22.66 5.28 -2.47
CA PHE A 629 -23.88 5.81 -1.86
C PHE A 629 -24.87 4.71 -1.52
N ALA A 630 -25.04 3.72 -2.40
CA ALA A 630 -25.90 2.57 -2.13
C ALA A 630 -25.44 1.83 -0.86
N LYS A 631 -24.14 1.56 -0.74
CA LYS A 631 -23.57 0.95 0.47
C LYS A 631 -23.74 1.86 1.68
N GLY A 632 -23.40 3.14 1.59
CA GLY A 632 -23.46 4.08 2.72
C GLY A 632 -24.87 4.19 3.32
N ILE A 633 -25.89 4.32 2.46
CA ILE A 633 -27.30 4.38 2.87
C ILE A 633 -27.72 3.04 3.49
N ALA A 634 -27.40 1.92 2.82
CA ALA A 634 -27.74 0.58 3.33
C ALA A 634 -27.07 0.31 4.68
N ALA A 635 -25.78 0.62 4.82
CA ALA A 635 -25.00 0.47 6.04
C ALA A 635 -25.60 1.29 7.19
N TYR A 636 -25.98 2.55 6.96
CA TYR A 636 -26.62 3.37 7.99
C TYR A 636 -27.94 2.75 8.49
N ILE A 637 -28.82 2.33 7.57
CA ILE A 637 -30.12 1.74 7.90
C ILE A 637 -29.97 0.40 8.62
N ILE A 638 -29.11 -0.48 8.09
CA ILE A 638 -28.87 -1.82 8.64
C ILE A 638 -28.21 -1.69 10.01
N ASN A 639 -27.19 -0.86 10.16
CA ASN A 639 -26.51 -0.66 11.44
C ASN A 639 -27.46 -0.09 12.49
N HIS A 640 -28.33 0.84 12.12
CA HIS A 640 -29.35 1.40 13.03
C HIS A 640 -30.28 0.32 13.59
N LYS A 641 -30.69 -0.65 12.76
CA LYS A 641 -31.61 -1.72 13.16
C LYS A 641 -30.92 -2.88 13.86
N VAL A 642 -29.74 -3.27 13.37
CA VAL A 642 -29.12 -4.55 13.70
C VAL A 642 -27.98 -4.40 14.71
N CYS A 643 -27.25 -3.29 14.72
CA CYS A 643 -26.17 -3.05 15.69
C CYS A 643 -26.69 -2.26 16.89
N TYR A 644 -26.85 -0.96 16.71
CA TYR A 644 -27.44 -0.03 17.67
C TYR A 644 -27.95 1.20 16.92
N PRO A 645 -28.94 1.93 17.47
CA PRO A 645 -29.46 3.12 16.82
C PRO A 645 -28.34 4.09 16.45
N GLN A 646 -28.26 4.47 15.18
CA GLN A 646 -27.32 5.47 14.68
C GLN A 646 -27.91 6.87 14.84
N ARG A 647 -27.06 7.86 15.12
CA ARG A 647 -27.39 9.29 15.08
C ARG A 647 -26.38 10.02 14.20
N PHE A 648 -26.86 10.98 13.43
CA PHE A 648 -26.02 11.81 12.58
C PHE A 648 -26.32 13.29 12.86
N TYR A 649 -25.32 14.01 13.37
CA TYR A 649 -25.45 15.44 13.65
C TYR A 649 -25.00 16.22 12.41
N LEU A 650 -25.98 16.53 11.56
CA LEU A 650 -25.79 17.12 10.22
C LEU A 650 -24.91 18.39 10.24
N TRP A 651 -25.09 19.26 11.24
CA TRP A 651 -24.34 20.51 11.31
C TRP A 651 -22.84 20.27 11.52
N GLN A 652 -22.47 19.60 12.62
CA GLN A 652 -21.07 19.39 12.97
C GLN A 652 -20.36 18.40 12.03
N SER A 653 -21.09 17.45 11.44
CA SER A 653 -20.51 16.35 10.62
C SER A 653 -20.50 16.62 9.12
N LEU A 654 -21.32 17.56 8.62
CA LEU A 654 -21.42 17.83 7.18
C LEU A 654 -21.46 19.33 6.86
N ILE A 655 -22.38 20.10 7.44
CA ILE A 655 -22.59 21.51 7.03
C ILE A 655 -21.39 22.39 7.43
N ALA A 656 -20.98 22.39 8.70
CA ALA A 656 -19.83 23.18 9.16
C ALA A 656 -18.51 22.77 8.47
N PRO A 657 -18.20 21.47 8.29
CA PRO A 657 -17.06 21.06 7.48
C PRO A 657 -17.11 21.56 6.04
N LEU A 658 -18.27 21.50 5.37
CA LEU A 658 -18.43 21.97 3.99
C LEU A 658 -18.30 23.48 3.86
N LEU A 659 -18.86 24.26 4.79
CA LEU A 659 -18.71 25.72 4.81
C LEU A 659 -17.24 26.12 5.05
N ALA A 660 -16.58 25.47 6.00
CA ALA A 660 -15.15 25.66 6.25
C ALA A 660 -14.32 25.26 5.01
N GLY A 661 -14.65 24.14 4.38
CA GLY A 661 -14.00 23.64 3.18
C GLY A 661 -14.18 24.58 1.99
N ALA A 662 -15.38 25.10 1.76
CA ALA A 662 -15.66 26.04 0.68
C ALA A 662 -14.90 27.37 0.85
N ALA A 663 -14.91 27.93 2.07
CA ALA A 663 -14.16 29.14 2.39
C ALA A 663 -12.64 28.91 2.24
N HIS A 664 -12.16 27.77 2.74
CA HIS A 664 -10.76 27.38 2.64
C HIS A 664 -10.31 27.13 1.19
N TYR A 665 -11.13 26.45 0.39
CA TYR A 665 -10.91 26.25 -1.04
C TYR A 665 -10.81 27.59 -1.76
N GLY A 666 -11.72 28.53 -1.50
CA GLY A 666 -11.69 29.86 -2.10
C GLY A 666 -10.39 30.62 -1.78
N LEU A 667 -9.97 30.57 -0.50
CA LEU A 667 -8.72 31.16 -0.06
C LEU A 667 -7.51 30.52 -0.74
N LEU A 668 -7.43 29.19 -0.74
CA LEU A 668 -6.32 28.46 -1.34
C LEU A 668 -6.26 28.66 -2.85
N TRP A 669 -7.41 28.60 -3.53
CA TRP A 669 -7.48 28.80 -4.97
C TRP A 669 -6.97 30.19 -5.38
N TRP A 670 -7.31 31.22 -4.60
CA TRP A 670 -6.81 32.58 -4.79
C TRP A 670 -5.30 32.67 -4.52
N VAL A 671 -4.83 32.28 -3.32
CA VAL A 671 -3.41 32.36 -2.93
C VAL A 671 -2.52 31.57 -3.90
N THR A 672 -2.87 30.33 -4.18
CA THR A 672 -2.07 29.46 -5.06
C THR A 672 -2.12 29.91 -6.51
N GLY A 673 -3.15 30.66 -6.92
CA GLY A 673 -3.25 31.26 -8.26
C GLY A 673 -2.21 32.36 -8.50
N TYR A 674 -1.76 33.07 -7.47
CA TYR A 674 -0.67 34.05 -7.58
C TYR A 674 0.73 33.42 -7.59
N ILE A 675 0.87 32.27 -6.94
CA ILE A 675 2.16 31.61 -6.74
C ILE A 675 2.50 30.70 -7.94
N TRP A 676 1.51 29.96 -8.44
CA TRP A 676 1.72 28.94 -9.46
C TRP A 676 2.00 29.54 -10.84
N LYS A 677 3.10 29.10 -11.45
CA LYS A 677 3.53 29.56 -12.79
C LYS A 677 3.52 28.45 -13.84
N GLY A 678 2.99 27.27 -13.51
CA GLY A 678 2.98 26.12 -14.41
C GLY A 678 4.25 25.28 -14.40
N ASP A 679 5.19 25.54 -13.48
CA ASP A 679 6.43 24.77 -13.33
C ASP A 679 6.41 23.87 -12.08
N GLN A 680 7.38 22.95 -12.03
CA GLN A 680 7.49 21.96 -10.96
C GLN A 680 7.74 22.58 -9.58
N ILE A 681 8.55 23.64 -9.48
CA ILE A 681 8.92 24.26 -8.21
C ILE A 681 7.70 24.95 -7.61
N THR A 682 7.00 25.75 -8.41
CA THR A 682 5.79 26.42 -7.92
C THR A 682 4.68 25.42 -7.62
N SER A 683 4.62 24.29 -8.33
CA SER A 683 3.70 23.18 -8.02
C SER A 683 3.98 22.53 -6.66
N VAL A 684 5.23 22.21 -6.34
CA VAL A 684 5.62 21.68 -5.02
C VAL A 684 5.35 22.70 -3.91
N LEU A 685 5.61 23.98 -4.16
CA LEU A 685 5.38 25.05 -3.20
C LEU A 685 3.89 25.23 -2.86
N ILE A 686 3.00 25.26 -3.85
CA ILE A 686 1.55 25.37 -3.59
C ILE A 686 1.02 24.15 -2.85
N PHE A 687 1.58 22.96 -3.11
CA PHE A 687 1.22 21.74 -2.41
C PHE A 687 1.66 21.78 -0.94
N PHE A 688 2.90 22.22 -0.68
CA PHE A 688 3.39 22.45 0.68
C PHE A 688 2.49 23.42 1.45
N ILE A 689 2.16 24.58 0.83
CA ILE A 689 1.29 25.60 1.42
C ILE A 689 -0.11 25.02 1.68
N GLY A 690 -0.63 24.24 0.73
CA GLY A 690 -1.93 23.61 0.82
C GLY A 690 -2.08 22.60 1.94
N VAL A 691 -1.03 21.87 2.31
CA VAL A 691 -1.14 20.79 3.30
C VAL A 691 -0.78 21.27 4.70
N LEU A 692 0.32 22.00 4.86
CA LEU A 692 0.90 22.25 6.18
C LEU A 692 0.44 23.59 6.82
N PRO A 693 0.73 24.78 6.26
CA PRO A 693 0.33 26.05 6.87
C PRO A 693 -1.15 26.39 6.68
N SER A 694 -1.84 25.79 5.69
CA SER A 694 -3.28 26.03 5.49
C SER A 694 -4.15 25.30 6.52
N PHE A 695 -3.69 24.17 7.07
CA PHE A 695 -4.48 23.34 7.96
C PHE A 695 -4.97 24.06 9.23
N PRO A 696 -4.14 24.85 9.94
CA PRO A 696 -4.62 25.74 11.02
C PRO A 696 -5.72 26.70 10.59
N VAL A 697 -5.66 27.22 9.35
CA VAL A 697 -6.66 28.15 8.80
C VAL A 697 -7.99 27.42 8.60
N TYR A 698 -7.96 26.21 8.03
CA TYR A 698 -9.15 25.37 7.92
C TYR A 698 -9.77 25.08 9.31
N MET A 699 -8.93 24.71 10.30
CA MET A 699 -9.39 24.43 11.66
C MET A 699 -10.02 25.67 12.32
N PHE A 700 -9.45 26.85 12.11
CA PHE A 700 -10.07 28.11 12.52
C PHE A 700 -11.45 28.33 11.88
N LEU A 701 -11.56 28.14 10.56
CA LEU A 701 -12.83 28.30 9.83
C LEU A 701 -13.89 27.29 10.30
N TYR A 702 -13.51 26.05 10.59
CA TYR A 702 -14.42 25.06 11.16
C TYR A 702 -14.97 25.49 12.53
N GLY A 703 -14.13 26.04 13.39
CA GLY A 703 -14.56 26.67 14.64
C GLY A 703 -15.48 27.86 14.41
N LEU A 704 -15.14 28.72 13.45
CA LEU A 704 -15.91 29.93 13.11
C LEU A 704 -17.33 29.60 12.60
N PHE A 705 -17.50 28.51 11.85
CA PHE A 705 -18.81 28.08 11.35
C PHE A 705 -19.61 27.19 12.33
N GLY A 706 -19.24 27.18 13.62
CA GLY A 706 -19.99 26.48 14.66
C GLY A 706 -19.84 24.96 14.61
N GLY A 707 -18.66 24.45 14.22
CA GLY A 707 -18.35 23.02 14.23
C GLY A 707 -18.22 22.39 15.62
N TRP A 708 -18.27 23.20 16.69
CA TRP A 708 -18.08 22.75 18.07
C TRP A 708 -19.21 23.17 18.99
N ASP A 709 -19.39 22.34 20.02
CA ASP A 709 -19.97 22.71 21.30
C ASP A 709 -18.86 22.70 22.35
N GLU A 710 -19.12 23.34 23.50
CA GLU A 710 -18.12 23.51 24.57
C GLU A 710 -17.56 22.16 25.05
N ALA A 711 -18.42 21.15 25.17
CA ALA A 711 -18.06 19.85 25.72
C ALA A 711 -17.17 19.03 24.75
N THR A 712 -17.48 19.05 23.45
CA THR A 712 -16.65 18.36 22.45
C THR A 712 -15.37 19.12 22.13
N LEU A 713 -15.34 20.44 22.31
CA LEU A 713 -14.11 21.23 22.22
C LEU A 713 -13.19 20.96 23.41
N ALA A 714 -13.74 20.79 24.61
CA ALA A 714 -12.97 20.40 25.80
C ALA A 714 -12.34 19.00 25.61
N GLU A 715 -13.10 18.02 25.10
CA GLU A 715 -12.61 16.67 24.79
C GLU A 715 -11.46 16.69 23.75
N LEU A 716 -11.50 17.61 22.77
CA LEU A 716 -10.37 17.82 21.85
C LEU A 716 -9.13 18.34 22.59
N GLY A 717 -9.31 19.24 23.56
CA GLY A 717 -8.23 19.75 24.41
C GLY A 717 -7.58 18.64 25.25
N GLU A 718 -8.39 17.78 25.87
CA GLU A 718 -7.95 16.59 26.62
C GLU A 718 -7.17 15.64 25.70
N ALA A 719 -7.73 15.27 24.55
CA ALA A 719 -7.07 14.40 23.59
C ALA A 719 -5.74 14.99 23.07
N ALA A 720 -5.69 16.31 22.82
CA ALA A 720 -4.46 16.99 22.42
C ALA A 720 -3.38 16.91 23.53
N ALA A 721 -3.76 16.96 24.81
CA ALA A 721 -2.83 16.80 25.93
C ALA A 721 -2.22 15.39 25.99
N LEU A 722 -2.96 14.37 25.55
CA LEU A 722 -2.54 12.96 25.54
C LEU A 722 -1.59 12.56 24.41
N THR A 723 -1.40 13.42 23.40
CA THR A 723 -0.55 13.14 22.23
C THR A 723 0.97 13.08 22.51
N GLY A 724 1.39 13.27 23.76
CA GLY A 724 2.78 13.11 24.18
C GLY A 724 3.76 14.01 23.41
N GLY A 725 4.69 13.40 22.66
CA GLY A 725 5.77 14.10 21.96
C GLY A 725 5.34 15.08 20.86
N VAL A 726 4.11 14.96 20.36
CA VAL A 726 3.58 15.83 19.30
C VAL A 726 2.53 16.82 19.79
N ARG A 727 2.41 16.99 21.11
CA ARG A 727 1.48 17.93 21.75
C ARG A 727 1.58 19.34 21.21
N GLY A 728 2.78 19.82 20.90
CA GLY A 728 2.97 21.14 20.30
C GLY A 728 2.25 21.28 18.96
N LEU A 729 2.41 20.29 18.08
CA LEU A 729 1.77 20.27 16.76
C LEU A 729 0.25 20.10 16.87
N ALA A 730 -0.24 19.18 17.71
CA ALA A 730 -1.68 19.02 17.93
C ALA A 730 -2.31 20.29 18.52
N ARG A 731 -1.62 20.96 19.45
CA ARG A 731 -2.12 22.18 20.08
C ARG A 731 -2.16 23.35 19.11
N TRP A 732 -1.06 23.64 18.42
CA TRP A 732 -0.96 24.81 17.53
C TRP A 732 -1.59 24.59 16.16
N GLY A 733 -1.56 23.34 15.66
CA GLY A 733 -2.11 22.99 14.36
C GLY A 733 -3.63 22.78 14.37
N ILE A 734 -4.19 22.31 15.49
CA ILE A 734 -5.59 21.85 15.56
C ILE A 734 -6.35 22.60 16.64
N TYR A 735 -5.98 22.44 17.91
CA TYR A 735 -6.78 22.93 19.04
C TYR A 735 -6.85 24.46 19.14
N ALA A 736 -5.73 25.16 19.13
CA ALA A 736 -5.70 26.62 19.33
C ALA A 736 -6.39 27.40 18.21
N PRO A 737 -6.17 27.10 16.90
CA PRO A 737 -6.90 27.76 15.82
C PRO A 737 -8.40 27.52 15.90
N THR A 738 -8.82 26.27 16.16
CA THR A 738 -10.25 25.97 16.22
C THR A 738 -10.93 26.57 17.45
N ALA A 739 -10.24 26.63 18.59
CA ALA A 739 -10.75 27.27 19.80
C ALA A 739 -10.90 28.78 19.61
N LEU A 740 -9.96 29.42 18.91
CA LEU A 740 -10.07 30.83 18.53
C LEU A 740 -11.28 31.07 17.61
N GLY A 741 -11.46 30.23 16.59
CA GLY A 741 -12.62 30.28 15.70
C GLY A 741 -13.94 30.11 16.47
N ALA A 742 -14.01 29.12 17.37
CA ALA A 742 -15.19 28.88 18.20
C ALA A 742 -15.48 30.04 19.16
N ARG A 743 -14.46 30.68 19.73
CA ARG A 743 -14.62 31.86 20.61
C ARG A 743 -15.22 33.07 19.88
N ILE A 744 -14.86 33.26 18.61
CA ILE A 744 -15.34 34.38 17.78
C ILE A 744 -16.72 34.06 17.17
N SER A 745 -17.02 32.79 16.96
CA SER A 745 -18.22 32.34 16.27
C SER A 745 -19.52 32.69 17.00
N PRO A 746 -20.49 33.35 16.34
CA PRO A 746 -21.84 33.49 16.88
C PRO A 746 -22.65 32.18 16.85
N LEU A 747 -22.14 31.14 16.16
CA LEU A 747 -22.76 29.84 15.99
C LEU A 747 -22.23 28.80 16.98
N ASN A 748 -21.19 29.12 17.75
CA ASN A 748 -20.64 28.22 18.75
C ASN A 748 -21.72 27.78 19.76
N GLY A 749 -21.78 26.48 20.05
CA GLY A 749 -22.75 25.90 20.97
C GLY A 749 -24.22 25.86 20.47
N ARG A 750 -24.55 26.40 19.29
CA ARG A 750 -25.93 26.38 18.76
C ARG A 750 -26.39 25.01 18.28
N PHE A 751 -25.47 24.13 17.94
CA PHE A 751 -25.75 22.80 17.37
C PHE A 751 -25.08 21.69 18.18
N PRO A 752 -25.42 21.49 19.46
CA PRO A 752 -24.68 20.60 20.36
C PRO A 752 -24.91 19.10 20.06
N ILE A 753 -23.90 18.27 20.34
CA ILE A 753 -24.06 16.82 20.38
C ILE A 753 -24.77 16.42 21.69
N THR A 754 -26.10 16.39 21.62
CA THR A 754 -27.00 16.24 22.79
C THR A 754 -26.87 14.93 23.57
N ILE A 755 -26.31 13.87 22.98
CA ILE A 755 -26.15 12.56 23.66
C ILE A 755 -24.90 12.47 24.54
N ARG A 756 -23.99 13.44 24.48
CA ARG A 756 -22.67 13.32 25.12
C ARG A 756 -22.77 13.08 26.62
N ALA A 757 -23.58 13.86 27.35
CA ALA A 757 -23.68 13.75 28.80
C ALA A 757 -24.10 12.33 29.24
N ALA A 758 -25.12 11.76 28.60
CA ALA A 758 -25.58 10.40 28.89
C ALA A 758 -24.55 9.33 28.46
N ALA A 759 -23.84 9.55 27.36
CA ALA A 759 -22.77 8.66 26.92
C ALA A 759 -21.56 8.67 27.88
N MET A 760 -21.19 9.83 28.43
CA MET A 760 -20.11 9.94 29.41
C MET A 760 -20.48 9.29 30.74
N GLU A 761 -21.76 9.26 31.11
CA GLU A 761 -22.20 8.47 32.27
C GLU A 761 -22.05 6.96 32.03
N GLU A 762 -22.41 6.48 30.83
CA GLU A 762 -22.10 5.09 30.45
C GLU A 762 -20.60 4.78 30.44
N ALA A 763 -19.78 5.76 30.03
CA ALA A 763 -18.32 5.63 30.05
C ALA A 763 -17.75 5.58 31.47
N ARG A 764 -18.29 6.39 32.40
CA ARG A 764 -17.93 6.38 33.81
C ARG A 764 -18.28 5.03 34.44
N MET A 765 -19.51 4.55 34.25
CA MET A 765 -19.93 3.22 34.71
C MET A 765 -19.02 2.12 34.17
N LEU A 766 -18.70 2.16 32.86
CA LEU A 766 -17.83 1.16 32.26
C LEU A 766 -16.41 1.22 32.82
N THR A 767 -15.89 2.41 33.10
CA THR A 767 -14.57 2.59 33.73
C THR A 767 -14.55 1.99 35.13
N GLU A 768 -15.63 2.13 35.90
CA GLU A 768 -15.79 1.54 37.24
C GLU A 768 -15.93 0.00 37.18
N GLU A 769 -16.57 -0.55 36.14
CA GLU A 769 -16.73 -1.99 35.91
C GLU A 769 -15.43 -2.71 35.52
N LYS A 770 -14.43 -2.00 34.97
CA LYS A 770 -13.17 -2.59 34.50
C LYS A 770 -12.39 -3.26 35.62
N VAL A 771 -11.93 -4.48 35.34
CA VAL A 771 -10.97 -5.19 36.20
C VAL A 771 -9.65 -4.43 36.23
N LYS A 772 -9.18 -4.11 37.44
CA LYS A 772 -7.86 -3.49 37.65
C LYS A 772 -6.76 -4.53 37.43
N LEU A 773 -5.83 -4.22 36.53
CA LEU A 773 -4.67 -5.05 36.18
C LEU A 773 -3.50 -4.90 37.16
#